data_AF-A0A087CMK3-F1
#
_entry.id   AF-A0A087CMK3-F1
#
_cell.length_a   1.000
_cell.length_b   1.000
_cell.length_c   1.000
_cell.angle_alpha   90.00
_cell.angle_beta   90.00
_cell.angle_gamma   90.00
#
_symmetry.space_group_name_H-M   'P 1'
#
loop_
_entity.id
_entity.type
_entity.pdbx_description
1 polymer ?
#
loop_
_entity_poly.entity_id
_entity_poly.type
_entity_poly.pdbx_seq_one_letter_code
_entity_poly.pdbx_strand_id
1 'polypeptide(L)'
;MSLSEQTHGDNEVRVAAASAGRDAGSNADRNAGRNTGRIRPPAVAGAFYPADRIALKQLINQQLDYGRALVKQLAPRLPQGTPKAVIVPHAGYGYSGTTAALAYALLERGRGTVKRAVIVGPTHRVAVRGVACSTADVWSTPLGVIPVDVESERKAMGLSGRDSSGAARMRDGDQCGGYHDGVTAGADGAGQHDNPHAEPLRSGMRARSGARAPTMIVNDPTHVQEHAVEVQIPFLQTVFGPDLNIVPLNAGDARPEEVGDVLRALWGGPETVVIISSDLSHYHPEAYARQLDDETISDIAHLRLPIHPRRACGAYPINGLLDVLVRGLTPAQYETVCETSRETLKANQASGTRPAVETDQESDRQENRACLHAVERHFDLRLLGRSTSGDDGVVALAGEPRPAMDDPDEPVVGYASFAVWQEEAAQESAEDADDPGNVRGDNAGGIRQTKSSPESSAESSAERRNAGDAAEQSDGSSTSDRSNGTDRGATLLKLARISIREHLGIDGDSDESSESIIARNPWLEEPGASFVTLTENGRLRGCIGTLEAYRPLGRDVVDHAVDAASRDPRFNPLTAAEYPLIDVEVSVLGKPEPIIGSDGIPVRSRDELEAALRPGEDGLILTDPRGRRATFLPQVWEQLPDRHDFVSHLLAKAGIRPSYDWDNGDIECERYEVTAYAER
;
A
#
# COMPACT_ATOMS: atom_id res chain seq x y z
N MET A 1 -0.34 -44.49 -49.27
CA MET A 1 -1.03 -45.79 -49.42
C MET A 1 -1.44 -46.20 -48.00
N SER A 2 -2.66 -45.89 -47.54
CA SER A 2 -3.90 -46.71 -47.69
C SER A 2 -3.68 -48.10 -47.06
N LEU A 3 -4.22 -48.49 -45.89
CA LEU A 3 -5.62 -48.76 -45.49
C LEU A 3 -5.65 -48.99 -43.95
N SER A 4 -6.44 -48.27 -43.16
CA SER A 4 -7.75 -48.61 -42.57
C SER A 4 -7.80 -49.75 -41.54
N GLU A 5 -8.10 -49.41 -40.29
CA GLU A 5 -8.97 -50.21 -39.39
C GLU A 5 -9.62 -49.28 -38.35
N GLN A 6 -10.96 -49.25 -38.33
CA GLN A 6 -11.81 -48.66 -37.29
C GLN A 6 -12.22 -49.77 -36.31
N THR A 7 -12.31 -49.48 -35.01
CA THR A 7 -13.55 -49.63 -34.21
C THR A 7 -13.39 -49.15 -32.75
N HIS A 8 -14.20 -48.15 -32.41
CA HIS A 8 -14.92 -47.84 -31.16
C HIS A 8 -14.58 -48.52 -29.82
N GLY A 9 -14.49 -47.68 -28.77
CA GLY A 9 -14.65 -48.09 -27.37
C GLY A 9 -14.60 -46.88 -26.43
N ASP A 10 -15.76 -46.24 -26.20
CA ASP A 10 -15.99 -45.25 -25.13
C ASP A 10 -15.66 -45.85 -23.76
N ASN A 11 -15.03 -45.07 -22.87
CA ASN A 11 -15.10 -45.34 -21.44
C ASN A 11 -15.00 -44.06 -20.62
N GLU A 12 -16.16 -43.54 -20.21
CA GLU A 12 -16.33 -42.59 -19.12
C GLU A 12 -15.79 -43.19 -17.81
N VAL A 13 -14.86 -42.51 -17.14
CA VAL A 13 -14.47 -42.83 -15.76
C VAL A 13 -15.19 -41.88 -14.82
N ARG A 14 -16.23 -42.40 -14.18
CA ARG A 14 -16.96 -41.76 -13.08
C ARG A 14 -16.06 -41.61 -11.84
N VAL A 15 -16.02 -40.40 -11.30
CA VAL A 15 -15.45 -40.06 -9.99
C VAL A 15 -16.37 -40.61 -8.89
N ALA A 16 -15.88 -41.54 -8.08
CA ALA A 16 -16.55 -42.02 -6.87
C ALA A 16 -15.91 -41.39 -5.62
N ALA A 17 -16.73 -40.66 -4.87
CA ALA A 17 -16.41 -40.16 -3.54
C ALA A 17 -16.21 -41.33 -2.56
N ALA A 18 -15.07 -41.37 -1.87
CA ALA A 18 -14.77 -42.35 -0.83
C ALA A 18 -14.86 -41.70 0.56
N SER A 19 -15.71 -42.29 1.38
CA SER A 19 -16.05 -41.93 2.76
C SER A 19 -14.90 -42.16 3.75
N ALA A 20 -14.81 -41.26 4.73
CA ALA A 20 -13.88 -41.27 5.85
C ALA A 20 -13.99 -42.53 6.74
N GLY A 21 -12.84 -43.19 6.98
CA GLY A 21 -12.62 -44.13 8.07
C GLY A 21 -11.98 -43.42 9.26
N ARG A 22 -12.55 -43.62 10.46
CA ARG A 22 -12.04 -43.12 11.74
C ARG A 22 -10.88 -44.01 12.20
N ASP A 23 -9.78 -43.41 12.65
CA ASP A 23 -8.85 -44.05 13.58
C ASP A 23 -8.18 -43.04 14.51
N ALA A 24 -7.82 -43.54 15.69
CA ALA A 24 -7.77 -42.81 16.95
C ALA A 24 -6.48 -42.00 17.23
N GLY A 25 -6.68 -40.75 17.66
CA GLY A 25 -6.06 -40.16 18.86
C GLY A 25 -4.55 -39.85 18.85
N SER A 26 -4.19 -38.63 18.46
CA SER A 26 -3.01 -37.94 19.00
C SER A 26 -3.44 -36.69 19.77
N ASN A 27 -2.71 -36.34 20.82
CA ASN A 27 -3.08 -35.41 21.89
C ASN A 27 -3.19 -33.92 21.48
N ALA A 28 -3.20 -33.61 20.17
CA ALA A 28 -3.37 -32.26 19.62
C ALA A 28 -4.83 -31.88 19.33
N ASP A 29 -5.73 -32.87 19.29
CA ASP A 29 -7.12 -32.68 18.87
C ASP A 29 -8.10 -32.32 20.02
N ARG A 30 -7.57 -32.20 21.25
CA ARG A 30 -8.39 -31.86 22.44
C ARG A 30 -8.51 -30.36 22.71
N ASN A 31 -7.85 -29.49 21.93
CA ASN A 31 -7.97 -28.04 22.05
C ASN A 31 -8.77 -27.38 20.92
N ALA A 32 -9.28 -28.16 19.96
CA ALA A 32 -10.08 -27.66 18.84
C ALA A 32 -11.59 -27.54 19.13
N GLY A 33 -12.00 -27.78 20.38
CA GLY A 33 -13.40 -27.76 20.81
C GLY A 33 -13.72 -26.62 21.77
N ARG A 34 -13.48 -25.34 21.39
CA ARG A 34 -14.07 -24.17 22.08
C ARG A 34 -13.89 -22.79 21.43
N ASN A 35 -13.63 -22.66 20.12
CA ASN A 35 -13.51 -21.32 19.51
C ASN A 35 -14.51 -21.13 18.35
N THR A 36 -15.61 -20.42 18.62
CA THR A 36 -16.62 -19.95 17.67
C THR A 36 -16.18 -18.66 16.96
N GLY A 37 -14.88 -18.50 16.68
CA GLY A 37 -14.31 -17.26 16.14
C GLY A 37 -14.50 -17.12 14.62
N ARG A 38 -14.54 -15.88 14.12
CA ARG A 38 -14.58 -15.54 12.70
C ARG A 38 -13.25 -15.88 12.04
N ILE A 39 -13.29 -16.71 10.99
CA ILE A 39 -12.11 -17.20 10.28
C ILE A 39 -11.96 -16.45 8.96
N ARG A 40 -10.77 -15.92 8.68
CA ARG A 40 -10.38 -15.47 7.34
C ARG A 40 -9.71 -16.64 6.58
N PRO A 41 -10.35 -17.21 5.54
CA PRO A 41 -9.79 -18.31 4.76
C PRO A 41 -8.59 -17.85 3.91
N PRO A 42 -7.68 -18.75 3.46
CA PRO A 42 -6.63 -18.34 2.52
C PRO A 42 -7.26 -17.90 1.20
N ALA A 43 -6.84 -16.74 0.66
CA ALA A 43 -7.36 -16.19 -0.58
C ALA A 43 -6.48 -16.58 -1.78
N VAL A 44 -5.20 -16.88 -1.54
CA VAL A 44 -4.21 -17.11 -2.61
C VAL A 44 -3.46 -18.45 -2.53
N ALA A 45 -3.90 -19.35 -1.65
CA ALA A 45 -3.40 -20.73 -1.63
C ALA A 45 -3.71 -21.43 -2.97
N GLY A 46 -2.68 -22.02 -3.59
CA GLY A 46 -2.73 -22.60 -4.92
C GLY A 46 -2.31 -21.65 -6.05
N ALA A 47 -2.24 -20.34 -5.79
CA ALA A 47 -1.83 -19.33 -6.76
C ALA A 47 -0.48 -18.69 -6.39
N PHE A 48 -0.34 -18.17 -5.17
CA PHE A 48 0.89 -17.50 -4.71
C PHE A 48 1.82 -18.47 -3.97
N TYR A 49 1.27 -19.51 -3.36
CA TYR A 49 2.01 -20.57 -2.69
C TYR A 49 1.20 -21.88 -2.76
N PRO A 50 1.80 -23.08 -2.63
CA PRO A 50 1.07 -24.34 -2.75
C PRO A 50 -0.11 -24.47 -1.78
N ALA A 51 -1.26 -24.92 -2.29
CA ALA A 51 -2.42 -25.24 -1.44
C ALA A 51 -2.22 -26.53 -0.62
N ASP A 52 -1.37 -27.44 -1.09
CA ASP A 52 -1.01 -28.66 -0.35
C ASP A 52 -0.04 -28.34 0.81
N ARG A 53 -0.39 -28.83 2.00
CA ARG A 53 0.36 -28.58 3.24
C ARG A 53 1.81 -29.10 3.16
N ILE A 54 2.02 -30.27 2.57
CA ILE A 54 3.34 -30.91 2.52
C ILE A 54 4.23 -30.15 1.54
N ALA A 55 3.72 -29.87 0.34
CA ALA A 55 4.42 -29.10 -0.68
C ALA A 55 4.77 -27.69 -0.19
N LEU A 56 3.83 -26.99 0.46
CA LEU A 56 4.08 -25.66 1.04
C LEU A 56 5.20 -25.70 2.08
N LYS A 57 5.15 -26.68 2.99
CA LYS A 57 6.17 -26.83 4.03
C LYS A 57 7.55 -27.16 3.44
N GLN A 58 7.61 -28.01 2.42
CA GLN A 58 8.86 -28.34 1.72
C GLN A 58 9.45 -27.11 1.04
N LEU A 59 8.64 -26.35 0.30
CA LEU A 59 9.06 -25.13 -0.38
C LEU A 59 9.63 -24.09 0.61
N ILE A 60 8.90 -23.81 1.69
CA ILE A 60 9.35 -22.85 2.72
C ILE A 60 10.64 -23.33 3.37
N ASN A 61 10.76 -24.61 3.71
CA ASN A 61 11.99 -25.15 4.31
C ASN A 61 13.19 -24.99 3.37
N GLN A 62 13.03 -25.27 2.08
CA GLN A 62 14.07 -25.09 1.07
C GLN A 62 14.51 -23.62 0.97
N GLN A 63 13.55 -22.70 0.94
CA GLN A 63 13.83 -21.27 0.87
C GLN A 63 14.48 -20.75 2.16
N LEU A 64 14.04 -21.23 3.33
CA LEU A 64 14.68 -20.91 4.61
C LEU A 64 16.10 -21.48 4.71
N ASP A 65 16.36 -22.69 4.20
CA ASP A 65 17.72 -23.25 4.14
C ASP A 65 18.65 -22.40 3.27
N TYR A 66 18.16 -21.94 2.12
CA TYR A 66 18.85 -20.97 1.28
C TYR A 66 19.10 -19.65 2.03
N GLY A 67 18.07 -19.08 2.66
CA GLY A 67 18.17 -17.88 3.48
C GLY A 67 19.20 -18.02 4.62
N ARG A 68 19.21 -19.13 5.34
CA ARG A 68 20.21 -19.43 6.41
C ARG A 68 21.63 -19.45 5.87
N ALA A 69 21.85 -20.00 4.67
CA ALA A 69 23.16 -20.01 4.04
C ALA A 69 23.65 -18.59 3.71
N LEU A 70 22.75 -17.72 3.25
CA LEU A 70 23.05 -16.31 3.00
C LEU A 70 23.24 -15.49 4.29
N VAL A 71 22.40 -15.70 5.31
CA VAL A 71 22.56 -15.05 6.62
C VAL A 71 23.92 -15.37 7.23
N LYS A 72 24.45 -16.58 7.09
CA LYS A 72 25.81 -16.92 7.57
C LYS A 72 26.89 -16.04 6.93
N GLN A 73 26.72 -15.66 5.67
CA GLN A 73 27.66 -14.79 4.96
C GLN A 73 27.52 -13.33 5.41
N LEU A 74 26.29 -12.87 5.65
CA LEU A 74 26.01 -11.52 6.14
C LEU A 74 26.30 -11.31 7.63
N ALA A 75 26.19 -12.37 8.45
CA ALA A 75 26.20 -12.29 9.91
C ALA A 75 27.36 -11.46 10.51
N PRO A 76 28.60 -11.51 9.99
CA PRO A 76 29.70 -10.67 10.51
C PRO A 76 29.48 -9.15 10.36
N ARG A 77 28.58 -8.74 9.45
CA ARG A 77 28.28 -7.33 9.12
C ARG A 77 26.95 -6.85 9.71
N LEU A 78 26.20 -7.73 10.39
CA LEU A 78 24.88 -7.41 10.94
C LEU A 78 24.93 -7.25 12.46
N PRO A 79 24.07 -6.40 13.06
CA PRO A 79 23.91 -6.34 14.51
C PRO A 79 23.54 -7.70 15.12
N GLN A 80 23.90 -7.87 16.40
CA GLN A 80 23.51 -9.04 17.18
C GLN A 80 22.04 -8.98 17.58
N GLY A 81 21.48 -10.12 18.00
CA GLY A 81 20.10 -10.21 18.41
C GLY A 81 19.10 -10.23 17.24
N THR A 82 17.82 -10.23 17.61
CA THR A 82 16.69 -10.34 16.69
C THR A 82 16.34 -8.96 16.12
N PRO A 83 16.20 -8.82 14.79
CA PRO A 83 15.61 -7.61 14.21
C PRO A 83 14.24 -7.29 14.80
N LYS A 84 13.99 -6.02 15.07
CA LYS A 84 12.71 -5.49 15.54
C LYS A 84 11.68 -5.38 14.41
N ALA A 85 12.14 -5.04 13.20
CA ALA A 85 11.30 -4.99 12.01
C ALA A 85 12.02 -5.55 10.78
N VAL A 86 11.26 -5.99 9.78
CA VAL A 86 11.76 -6.33 8.45
C VAL A 86 10.87 -5.74 7.36
N ILE A 87 11.46 -5.43 6.20
CA ILE A 87 10.72 -5.16 4.95
C ILE A 87 10.93 -6.38 4.06
N VAL A 88 9.87 -6.98 3.55
CA VAL A 88 9.90 -8.24 2.77
C VAL A 88 8.91 -8.23 1.61
N PRO A 89 9.23 -8.91 0.48
CA PRO A 89 8.35 -8.97 -0.68
C PRO A 89 7.10 -9.84 -0.46
N HIS A 90 6.11 -9.71 -1.34
CA HIS A 90 4.85 -10.45 -1.31
C HIS A 90 4.36 -11.01 -2.65
N ALA A 91 5.18 -11.00 -3.69
CA ALA A 91 4.90 -11.81 -4.88
C ALA A 91 4.80 -13.32 -4.52
N GLY A 92 4.34 -14.12 -5.48
CA GLY A 92 4.27 -15.58 -5.30
C GLY A 92 5.64 -16.18 -4.92
N TYR A 93 5.64 -17.21 -4.08
CA TYR A 93 6.84 -17.79 -3.49
C TYR A 93 7.85 -18.30 -4.51
N GLY A 94 7.39 -18.69 -5.70
CA GLY A 94 8.28 -19.09 -6.81
C GLY A 94 9.18 -17.95 -7.31
N TYR A 95 8.80 -16.70 -7.09
CA TYR A 95 9.54 -15.52 -7.53
C TYR A 95 10.29 -14.85 -6.38
N SER A 96 9.58 -14.44 -5.32
CA SER A 96 10.15 -13.61 -4.25
C SER A 96 10.47 -14.37 -2.96
N GLY A 97 10.12 -15.65 -2.89
CA GLY A 97 10.20 -16.44 -1.66
C GLY A 97 11.61 -16.59 -1.11
N THR A 98 12.64 -16.66 -1.96
CA THR A 98 14.05 -16.70 -1.52
C THR A 98 14.51 -15.36 -0.94
N THR A 99 14.10 -14.24 -1.53
CA THR A 99 14.36 -12.89 -1.00
C THR A 99 13.66 -12.67 0.33
N ALA A 100 12.39 -13.06 0.47
CA ALA A 100 11.69 -13.04 1.75
C ALA A 100 12.36 -13.96 2.79
N ALA A 101 12.74 -15.17 2.40
CA ALA A 101 13.36 -16.16 3.28
C ALA A 101 14.69 -15.69 3.88
N LEU A 102 15.43 -14.80 3.21
CA LEU A 102 16.62 -14.16 3.79
C LEU A 102 16.30 -13.43 5.09
N ALA A 103 15.24 -12.61 5.11
CA ALA A 103 14.79 -11.91 6.31
C ALA A 103 14.20 -12.86 7.34
N TYR A 104 13.37 -13.83 6.93
CA TYR A 104 12.75 -14.79 7.84
C TYR A 104 13.77 -15.74 8.51
N ALA A 105 14.82 -16.14 7.79
CA ALA A 105 15.93 -16.90 8.37
C ALA A 105 16.67 -16.09 9.44
N LEU A 106 16.81 -14.77 9.26
CA LEU A 106 17.40 -13.90 10.27
C LEU A 106 16.50 -13.75 11.51
N LEU A 107 15.18 -13.70 11.31
CA LEU A 107 14.19 -13.64 12.38
C LEU A 107 14.13 -14.90 13.26
N GLU A 108 14.75 -16.01 12.85
CA GLU A 108 14.88 -17.21 13.70
C GLU A 108 15.61 -16.92 15.02
N ARG A 109 16.42 -15.86 15.08
CA ARG A 109 17.04 -15.37 16.33
C ARG A 109 16.02 -15.03 17.42
N GLY A 110 14.78 -14.69 17.03
CA GLY A 110 13.68 -14.37 17.93
C GLY A 110 12.84 -15.57 18.36
N ARG A 111 13.15 -16.78 17.88
CA ARG A 111 12.38 -17.99 18.19
C ARG A 111 12.36 -18.22 19.70
N GLY A 112 11.15 -18.38 20.26
CA GLY A 112 10.93 -18.54 21.70
C GLY A 112 10.63 -17.23 22.43
N THR A 113 11.12 -16.09 21.93
CA THR A 113 10.86 -14.76 22.49
C THR A 113 9.70 -14.06 21.78
N VAL A 114 9.70 -14.05 20.45
CA VAL A 114 8.64 -13.43 19.65
C VAL A 114 7.36 -14.25 19.77
N LYS A 115 6.27 -13.57 20.17
CA LYS A 115 4.91 -14.11 20.34
C LYS A 115 3.86 -13.32 19.55
N ARG A 116 4.21 -12.16 19.00
CA ARG A 116 3.36 -11.31 18.17
C ARG A 116 4.09 -10.86 16.91
N ALA A 117 3.44 -10.96 15.75
CA ALA A 117 3.89 -10.33 14.52
C ALA A 117 2.86 -9.29 14.03
N VAL A 118 3.26 -8.02 13.98
CA VAL A 118 2.46 -6.95 13.36
C VAL A 118 2.81 -6.93 11.88
N ILE A 119 1.85 -7.19 11.01
CA ILE A 119 2.09 -7.30 9.56
C ILE A 119 1.33 -6.18 8.88
N VAL A 120 2.03 -5.32 8.13
CA VAL A 120 1.41 -4.21 7.40
C VAL A 120 1.68 -4.37 5.91
N GLY A 121 0.64 -4.66 5.13
CA GLY A 121 0.70 -4.73 3.67
C GLY A 121 -0.04 -3.57 2.99
N PRO A 122 0.17 -3.33 1.70
CA PRO A 122 -0.66 -2.44 0.91
C PRO A 122 -2.04 -3.02 0.61
N THR A 123 -2.92 -2.19 0.07
CA THR A 123 -4.18 -2.62 -0.57
C THR A 123 -4.06 -2.62 -2.09
N HIS A 124 -4.27 -3.77 -2.74
CA HIS A 124 -4.31 -3.94 -4.19
C HIS A 124 -5.73 -4.04 -4.74
N ARG A 125 -6.65 -4.62 -3.96
CA ARG A 125 -8.02 -4.95 -4.41
C ARG A 125 -9.04 -3.89 -4.03
N VAL A 126 -9.06 -3.51 -2.76
CA VAL A 126 -10.04 -2.57 -2.20
C VAL A 126 -9.29 -1.38 -1.65
N ALA A 127 -9.52 -0.21 -2.25
CA ALA A 127 -8.94 1.03 -1.76
C ALA A 127 -9.37 1.29 -0.32
N VAL A 128 -8.44 1.76 0.49
CA VAL A 128 -8.69 2.24 1.83
C VAL A 128 -7.92 3.52 2.04
N ARG A 129 -8.44 4.40 2.88
CA ARG A 129 -7.71 5.57 3.38
C ARG A 129 -7.33 5.31 4.83
N GLY A 130 -6.04 5.40 5.12
CA GLY A 130 -5.48 5.08 6.44
C GLY A 130 -5.09 3.60 6.58
N VAL A 131 -5.23 3.07 7.79
CA VAL A 131 -4.87 1.68 8.11
C VAL A 131 -6.12 0.91 8.52
N ALA A 132 -6.29 -0.29 7.95
CA ALA A 132 -7.41 -1.18 8.25
C ALA A 132 -6.94 -2.47 8.91
N CYS A 133 -7.70 -2.94 9.91
CA CYS A 133 -7.67 -4.31 10.40
C CYS A 133 -8.98 -5.04 10.01
N SER A 134 -9.02 -6.36 10.18
CA SER A 134 -10.22 -7.17 9.90
C SER A 134 -11.01 -7.47 11.17
N THR A 135 -12.21 -8.04 11.04
CA THR A 135 -12.98 -8.58 12.17
C THR A 135 -12.64 -10.04 12.50
N ALA A 136 -11.72 -10.67 11.76
CA ALA A 136 -11.38 -12.07 11.94
C ALA A 136 -10.62 -12.30 13.25
N ASP A 137 -11.01 -13.35 13.98
CA ASP A 137 -10.32 -13.78 15.20
C ASP A 137 -9.14 -14.71 14.89
N VAL A 138 -9.18 -15.36 13.72
CA VAL A 138 -8.13 -16.25 13.23
C VAL A 138 -8.00 -16.15 11.72
N TRP A 139 -6.79 -16.30 11.19
CA TRP A 139 -6.54 -16.51 9.76
C TRP A 139 -6.16 -17.97 9.54
N SER A 140 -6.57 -18.57 8.42
CA SER A 140 -6.17 -19.94 8.08
C SER A 140 -5.23 -19.98 6.88
N THR A 141 -4.28 -20.91 6.94
CA THR A 141 -3.37 -21.27 5.85
C THR A 141 -3.35 -22.80 5.71
N PRO A 142 -2.74 -23.37 4.66
CA PRO A 142 -2.53 -24.82 4.58
C PRO A 142 -1.71 -25.40 5.75
N LEU A 143 -0.90 -24.59 6.44
CA LEU A 143 -0.13 -25.01 7.61
C LEU A 143 -0.96 -25.04 8.92
N GLY A 144 -2.15 -24.46 8.90
CA GLY A 144 -3.08 -24.41 10.02
C GLY A 144 -3.58 -22.99 10.29
N VAL A 145 -4.38 -22.85 11.34
CA VAL A 145 -4.88 -21.54 11.78
C VAL A 145 -3.81 -20.77 12.55
N ILE A 146 -3.87 -19.44 12.49
CA ILE A 146 -3.08 -18.52 13.30
C ILE A 146 -4.02 -17.51 13.98
N PRO A 147 -3.92 -17.31 15.30
CA PRO A 147 -4.77 -16.34 16.01
C PRO A 147 -4.39 -14.90 15.70
N VAL A 148 -5.42 -14.05 15.62
CA VAL A 148 -5.28 -12.59 15.56
C VAL A 148 -5.25 -12.04 16.99
N ASP A 149 -4.29 -11.15 17.28
CA ASP A 149 -4.23 -10.41 18.55
C ASP A 149 -5.19 -9.22 18.52
N VAL A 150 -6.48 -9.55 18.62
CA VAL A 150 -7.60 -8.58 18.59
C VAL A 150 -7.47 -7.54 19.71
N GLU A 151 -6.89 -7.90 20.86
CA GLU A 151 -6.70 -6.95 21.96
C GLU A 151 -5.69 -5.85 21.60
N SER A 152 -4.62 -6.19 20.88
CA SER A 152 -3.66 -5.21 20.37
C SER A 152 -4.29 -4.29 19.32
N GLU A 153 -5.13 -4.82 18.43
CA GLU A 153 -5.91 -4.00 17.48
C GLU A 153 -6.83 -3.03 18.21
N ARG A 154 -7.57 -3.51 19.22
CA ARG A 154 -8.43 -2.67 20.07
C ARG A 154 -7.63 -1.56 20.74
N LYS A 155 -6.50 -1.91 21.36
CA LYS A 155 -5.62 -0.95 22.03
C LYS A 155 -5.11 0.12 21.06
N ALA A 156 -4.71 -0.26 19.85
CA ALA A 156 -4.28 0.68 18.81
C ALA A 156 -5.42 1.63 18.39
N MET A 157 -6.65 1.11 18.22
CA MET A 157 -7.88 1.91 18.01
C MET A 157 -8.27 2.77 19.22
N GLY A 158 -7.56 2.66 20.34
CA GLY A 158 -7.89 3.33 21.59
C GLY A 158 -9.12 2.76 22.28
N LEU A 159 -9.57 1.55 21.93
CA LEU A 159 -10.64 0.80 22.59
C LEU A 159 -10.06 0.09 23.80
N SER A 160 -10.54 0.40 25.00
CA SER A 160 -10.19 -0.29 26.23
C SER A 160 -11.20 -1.43 26.46
N GLY A 161 -10.72 -2.58 26.96
CA GLY A 161 -11.61 -3.51 27.65
C GLY A 161 -12.29 -2.78 28.81
N ARG A 162 -13.58 -3.03 29.06
CA ARG A 162 -14.26 -2.41 30.21
C ARG A 162 -13.50 -2.77 31.48
N ASP A 163 -12.99 -1.77 32.18
CA ASP A 163 -12.60 -1.93 33.58
C ASP A 163 -13.84 -2.38 34.36
N SER A 164 -13.81 -3.60 34.87
CA SER A 164 -14.83 -4.16 35.77
C SER A 164 -14.77 -3.55 37.19
N SER A 165 -14.30 -2.31 37.32
CA SER A 165 -14.22 -1.59 38.59
C SER A 165 -14.71 -0.14 38.46
N GLY A 166 -15.98 -0.02 38.05
CA GLY A 166 -16.65 1.26 37.94
C GLY A 166 -18.12 1.14 38.29
N ALA A 167 -18.45 0.51 39.43
CA ALA A 167 -19.73 0.74 40.08
C ALA A 167 -19.76 2.22 40.48
N ALA A 168 -20.24 3.07 39.57
CA ALA A 168 -20.67 4.41 39.90
C ALA A 168 -21.73 4.25 40.99
N ARG A 169 -21.35 4.60 42.23
CA ARG A 169 -22.28 4.86 43.32
C ARG A 169 -23.24 5.93 42.80
N MET A 170 -24.40 5.50 42.31
CA MET A 170 -25.58 6.35 42.25
C MET A 170 -25.81 6.83 43.68
N ARG A 171 -25.64 8.14 43.88
CA ARG A 171 -26.17 8.80 45.05
C ARG A 171 -27.69 8.80 44.89
N ASP A 172 -28.34 8.34 45.95
CA ASP A 172 -29.78 8.46 46.15
C ASP A 172 -30.25 9.90 45.95
N GLY A 173 -31.45 10.01 45.35
CA GLY A 173 -32.27 11.21 45.39
C GLY A 173 -32.31 11.98 44.07
N ASP A 174 -33.24 11.62 43.17
CA ASP A 174 -34.49 12.38 43.14
C ASP A 174 -35.57 11.62 42.34
N GLN A 175 -36.78 11.63 42.90
CA GLN A 175 -37.98 11.07 42.31
C GLN A 175 -38.52 12.03 41.25
N CYS A 176 -39.05 11.52 40.13
CA CYS A 176 -40.37 11.93 39.60
C CYS A 176 -40.76 11.09 38.36
N GLY A 177 -41.96 10.47 38.46
CA GLY A 177 -42.91 10.00 37.42
C GLY A 177 -42.40 9.45 36.08
N GLY A 178 -42.74 8.25 35.62
CA GLY A 178 -44.02 7.53 35.74
C GLY A 178 -44.63 7.41 34.35
N TYR A 179 -44.55 6.23 33.73
CA TYR A 179 -45.55 5.75 32.77
C TYR A 179 -45.49 4.21 32.70
N HIS A 180 -46.67 3.62 32.91
CA HIS A 180 -46.97 2.20 32.92
C HIS A 180 -47.20 1.64 31.50
N ASP A 181 -46.72 0.42 31.27
CA ASP A 181 -47.43 -0.74 30.66
C ASP A 181 -46.34 -1.70 30.11
N GLY A 182 -46.24 -3.00 30.43
CA GLY A 182 -47.17 -3.90 31.09
C GLY A 182 -47.50 -5.09 30.18
N VAL A 183 -46.54 -6.00 29.89
CA VAL A 183 -46.86 -7.40 29.51
C VAL A 183 -45.81 -8.35 30.06
N THR A 184 -46.29 -9.40 30.74
CA THR A 184 -45.56 -10.38 31.54
C THR A 184 -45.28 -11.70 30.81
N ALA A 185 -44.13 -12.28 31.17
CA ALA A 185 -43.88 -13.69 31.52
C ALA A 185 -43.70 -14.77 30.42
N GLY A 186 -42.54 -15.45 30.53
CA GLY A 186 -42.24 -16.77 29.99
C GLY A 186 -40.81 -17.15 30.36
N ALA A 187 -40.63 -17.78 31.53
CA ALA A 187 -39.35 -18.25 32.05
C ALA A 187 -38.83 -19.46 31.25
N ASP A 188 -37.50 -19.57 31.11
CA ASP A 188 -36.76 -20.80 31.45
C ASP A 188 -35.25 -20.54 31.46
N GLY A 189 -34.61 -21.04 32.52
CA GLY A 189 -33.23 -20.76 32.85
C GLY A 189 -32.22 -21.60 32.06
N ALA A 190 -31.10 -20.96 31.73
CA ALA A 190 -29.80 -21.61 31.66
C ALA A 190 -28.78 -20.60 32.15
N GLY A 191 -28.15 -20.88 33.28
CA GLY A 191 -27.05 -20.09 33.82
C GLY A 191 -25.90 -20.09 32.83
N GLN A 192 -25.80 -19.01 32.07
CA GLN A 192 -24.65 -18.74 31.23
C GLN A 192 -23.63 -18.06 32.14
N HIS A 193 -22.58 -18.80 32.48
CA HIS A 193 -21.36 -18.20 33.03
C HIS A 193 -20.82 -17.26 31.96
N ASP A 194 -21.16 -15.98 32.08
CA ASP A 194 -20.65 -14.90 31.25
C ASP A 194 -19.13 -14.81 31.46
N ASN A 195 -18.42 -15.22 30.41
CA ASN A 195 -16.99 -15.06 30.27
C ASN A 195 -16.72 -13.56 30.00
N PRO A 196 -15.82 -12.88 30.73
CA PRO A 196 -15.60 -11.45 30.55
C PRO A 196 -14.72 -11.20 29.32
N HIS A 197 -15.27 -11.40 28.13
CA HIS A 197 -14.57 -11.11 26.88
C HIS A 197 -15.01 -9.76 26.32
N ALA A 198 -14.01 -8.96 25.93
CA ALA A 198 -14.20 -7.69 25.25
C ALA A 198 -15.16 -7.86 24.06
N GLU A 199 -16.08 -6.91 23.88
CA GLU A 199 -17.02 -6.94 22.75
C GLU A 199 -16.23 -7.06 21.43
N PRO A 200 -16.58 -7.99 20.53
CA PRO A 200 -15.82 -8.23 19.29
C PRO A 200 -15.79 -6.98 18.40
N LEU A 201 -14.69 -6.82 17.62
CA LEU A 201 -14.57 -5.75 16.63
C LEU A 201 -15.69 -5.85 15.59
N ARG A 202 -16.21 -4.69 15.16
CA ARG A 202 -17.26 -4.57 14.15
C ARG A 202 -16.71 -3.86 12.91
N SER A 203 -17.02 -4.40 11.73
CA SER A 203 -16.66 -3.77 10.45
C SER A 203 -17.26 -2.36 10.35
N GLY A 204 -16.50 -1.43 9.78
CA GLY A 204 -16.81 0.00 9.72
C GLY A 204 -16.45 0.80 10.98
N MET A 205 -16.04 0.15 12.07
CA MET A 205 -15.61 0.84 13.29
C MET A 205 -14.30 1.61 13.05
N ARG A 206 -14.19 2.79 13.67
CA ARG A 206 -12.99 3.65 13.59
C ARG A 206 -12.39 3.83 14.98
N ALA A 207 -11.10 4.14 15.02
CA ALA A 207 -10.41 4.51 16.25
C ALA A 207 -11.08 5.71 16.94
N ARG A 208 -11.00 5.74 18.28
CA ARG A 208 -11.55 6.85 19.07
C ARG A 208 -10.72 8.12 18.85
N SER A 209 -11.38 9.28 18.91
CA SER A 209 -10.66 10.56 18.89
C SER A 209 -9.64 10.61 20.04
N GLY A 210 -8.39 10.99 19.74
CA GLY A 210 -7.29 10.97 20.69
C GLY A 210 -6.68 9.59 20.99
N ALA A 211 -7.12 8.52 20.29
CA ALA A 211 -6.41 7.24 20.33
C ALA A 211 -4.96 7.40 19.84
N ARG A 212 -4.07 6.50 20.26
CA ARG A 212 -2.68 6.50 19.75
C ARG A 212 -2.60 6.32 18.24
N ALA A 213 -3.56 5.62 17.64
CA ALA A 213 -3.67 5.46 16.21
C ALA A 213 -5.07 5.88 15.71
N PRO A 214 -5.37 7.19 15.62
CA PRO A 214 -6.71 7.68 15.30
C PRO A 214 -7.14 7.39 13.86
N THR A 215 -6.21 7.01 12.99
CA THR A 215 -6.47 6.65 11.58
C THR A 215 -6.88 5.20 11.36
N MET A 216 -6.85 4.35 12.39
CA MET A 216 -7.12 2.92 12.22
C MET A 216 -8.62 2.64 12.13
N ILE A 217 -9.02 1.78 11.19
CA ILE A 217 -10.41 1.35 10.97
C ILE A 217 -10.52 -0.17 10.92
N VAL A 218 -11.73 -0.70 11.12
CA VAL A 218 -12.05 -2.09 10.86
C VAL A 218 -12.72 -2.19 9.48
N ASN A 219 -12.13 -2.93 8.55
CA ASN A 219 -12.64 -3.08 7.18
C ASN A 219 -12.39 -4.51 6.69
N ASP A 220 -13.43 -5.34 6.70
CA ASP A 220 -13.31 -6.72 6.21
C ASP A 220 -13.00 -6.80 4.70
N PRO A 221 -13.72 -6.06 3.81
CA PRO A 221 -13.45 -6.08 2.37
C PRO A 221 -11.98 -5.92 1.97
N THR A 222 -11.22 -5.09 2.69
CA THR A 222 -9.79 -4.89 2.38
C THR A 222 -8.93 -6.12 2.62
N HIS A 223 -9.41 -7.13 3.35
CA HIS A 223 -8.64 -8.33 3.72
C HIS A 223 -9.12 -9.61 3.02
N VAL A 224 -10.35 -9.65 2.50
CA VAL A 224 -10.97 -10.88 1.97
C VAL A 224 -10.17 -11.47 0.81
N GLN A 225 -9.75 -10.63 -0.13
CA GLN A 225 -9.03 -11.04 -1.35
C GLN A 225 -7.61 -10.46 -1.41
N GLU A 226 -7.15 -9.81 -0.36
CA GLU A 226 -5.81 -9.22 -0.29
C GLU A 226 -4.78 -10.26 0.10
N HIS A 227 -3.62 -10.22 -0.57
CA HIS A 227 -2.59 -11.23 -0.48
C HIS A 227 -1.35 -10.75 0.26
N ALA A 228 -1.07 -9.43 0.27
CA ALA A 228 0.19 -8.89 0.76
C ALA A 228 0.53 -9.32 2.20
N VAL A 229 -0.46 -9.30 3.09
CA VAL A 229 -0.33 -9.80 4.47
C VAL A 229 -0.34 -11.33 4.54
N GLU A 230 -1.22 -11.98 3.76
CA GLU A 230 -1.42 -13.44 3.81
C GLU A 230 -0.13 -14.21 3.51
N VAL A 231 0.59 -13.82 2.47
CA VAL A 231 1.80 -14.55 2.03
C VAL A 231 2.96 -14.46 3.03
N GLN A 232 2.87 -13.59 4.04
CA GLN A 232 3.86 -13.53 5.12
C GLN A 232 3.62 -14.62 6.18
N ILE A 233 2.36 -15.06 6.33
CA ILE A 233 1.93 -15.91 7.44
C ILE A 233 2.56 -17.31 7.42
N PRO A 234 2.66 -18.03 6.29
CA PRO A 234 3.27 -19.37 6.31
C PRO A 234 4.75 -19.36 6.72
N PHE A 235 5.51 -18.33 6.35
CA PHE A 235 6.88 -18.13 6.84
C PHE A 235 6.91 -17.93 8.36
N LEU A 236 6.07 -17.02 8.86
CA LEU A 236 5.96 -16.74 10.30
C LEU A 236 5.55 -17.97 11.12
N GLN A 237 4.58 -18.75 10.66
CA GLN A 237 4.17 -20.02 11.28
C GLN A 237 5.33 -21.02 11.37
N THR A 238 6.20 -21.04 10.36
CA THR A 238 7.36 -21.94 10.30
C THR A 238 8.51 -21.46 11.20
N VAL A 239 8.74 -20.15 11.26
CA VAL A 239 9.82 -19.52 12.03
C VAL A 239 9.52 -19.50 13.53
N PHE A 240 8.33 -19.04 13.94
CA PHE A 240 8.01 -18.82 15.36
C PHE A 240 7.16 -19.94 15.99
N GLY A 241 6.48 -20.74 15.18
CA GLY A 241 5.69 -21.87 15.66
C GLY A 241 4.31 -21.48 16.21
N PRO A 242 3.65 -22.36 16.98
CA PRO A 242 2.22 -22.29 17.26
C PRO A 242 1.81 -21.20 18.27
N ASP A 243 2.75 -20.66 19.05
CA ASP A 243 2.45 -19.63 20.06
C ASP A 243 2.36 -18.22 19.47
N LEU A 244 2.59 -18.07 18.16
CA LEU A 244 2.58 -16.78 17.48
C LEU A 244 1.14 -16.30 17.26
N ASN A 245 0.89 -15.04 17.63
CA ASN A 245 -0.30 -14.28 17.24
C ASN A 245 0.08 -13.24 16.17
N ILE A 246 -0.86 -12.88 15.31
CA ILE A 246 -0.64 -11.83 14.30
C ILE A 246 -1.52 -10.61 14.55
N VAL A 247 -1.06 -9.44 14.11
CA VAL A 247 -1.87 -8.23 13.94
C VAL A 247 -1.83 -7.89 12.45
N PRO A 248 -2.77 -8.41 11.64
CA PRO A 248 -2.79 -8.22 10.19
C PRO A 248 -3.44 -6.88 9.84
N LEU A 249 -2.69 -6.01 9.17
CA LEU A 249 -3.10 -4.67 8.81
C LEU A 249 -2.85 -4.39 7.33
N ASN A 250 -3.79 -3.68 6.71
CA ASN A 250 -3.63 -3.14 5.36
C ASN A 250 -3.59 -1.62 5.40
N ALA A 251 -2.65 -1.01 4.69
CA ALA A 251 -2.51 0.44 4.58
C ALA A 251 -2.70 0.89 3.13
N GLY A 252 -3.56 1.89 2.94
CA GLY A 252 -3.82 2.53 1.65
C GLY A 252 -4.06 4.03 1.85
N ASP A 253 -3.64 4.83 0.87
CA ASP A 253 -3.75 6.29 0.88
C ASP A 253 -3.53 6.92 2.27
N ALA A 254 -2.44 6.50 2.92
CA ALA A 254 -2.11 6.88 4.28
C ALA A 254 -0.85 7.75 4.29
N ARG A 255 -0.85 8.79 5.10
CA ARG A 255 0.36 9.58 5.34
C ARG A 255 1.37 8.77 6.15
N PRO A 256 2.68 9.05 6.04
CA PRO A 256 3.71 8.38 6.83
C PRO A 256 3.37 8.37 8.33
N GLU A 257 2.90 9.48 8.88
CA GLU A 257 2.55 9.62 10.29
C GLU A 257 1.36 8.73 10.70
N GLU A 258 0.39 8.56 9.81
CA GLU A 258 -0.82 7.77 10.09
C GLU A 258 -0.47 6.29 10.26
N VAL A 259 0.38 5.75 9.39
CA VAL A 259 0.89 4.38 9.54
C VAL A 259 1.90 4.30 10.69
N GLY A 260 2.76 5.31 10.84
CA GLY A 260 3.75 5.39 11.91
C GLY A 260 3.13 5.36 13.30
N ASP A 261 2.02 6.07 13.51
CA ASP A 261 1.30 6.10 14.78
C ASP A 261 0.67 4.74 15.14
N VAL A 262 0.16 4.01 14.15
CA VAL A 262 -0.29 2.62 14.31
C VAL A 262 0.89 1.74 14.72
N LEU A 263 2.02 1.85 14.02
CA LEU A 263 3.22 1.08 14.34
C LEU A 263 3.77 1.41 15.74
N ARG A 264 3.79 2.67 16.17
CA ARG A 264 4.18 3.07 17.54
C ARG A 264 3.26 2.47 18.59
N ALA A 265 1.95 2.47 18.34
CA ALA A 265 0.97 1.88 19.25
C ALA A 265 1.16 0.36 19.42
N LEU A 266 1.63 -0.30 18.36
CA LEU A 266 1.81 -1.75 18.27
C LEU A 266 3.28 -2.20 18.42
N TRP A 267 4.23 -1.28 18.62
CA TRP A 267 5.66 -1.58 18.53
C TRP A 267 6.08 -2.69 19.50
N GLY A 268 5.61 -2.63 20.76
CA GLY A 268 5.84 -3.67 21.77
C GLY A 268 7.32 -3.84 22.16
N GLY A 269 7.61 -4.84 23.00
CA GLY A 269 8.95 -5.22 23.42
C GLY A 269 9.55 -6.35 22.56
N PRO A 270 10.49 -7.15 23.07
CA PRO A 270 11.10 -8.28 22.36
C PRO A 270 10.09 -9.36 21.91
N GLU A 271 8.89 -9.38 22.48
CA GLU A 271 7.81 -10.29 22.11
C GLU A 271 7.13 -9.94 20.78
N THR A 272 7.36 -8.74 20.26
CA THR A 272 6.71 -8.23 19.05
C THR A 272 7.73 -7.97 17.94
N VAL A 273 7.48 -8.50 16.75
CA VAL A 273 8.20 -8.17 15.50
C VAL A 273 7.27 -7.45 14.53
N VAL A 274 7.80 -6.50 13.75
CA VAL A 274 7.06 -5.79 12.71
C VAL A 274 7.47 -6.30 11.32
N ILE A 275 6.50 -6.63 10.49
CA ILE A 275 6.69 -7.09 9.11
C ILE A 275 6.04 -6.08 8.18
N ILE A 276 6.86 -5.38 7.39
CA ILE A 276 6.41 -4.47 6.34
C ILE A 276 6.46 -5.23 5.03
N SER A 277 5.31 -5.32 4.35
CA SER A 277 5.19 -6.11 3.14
C SER A 277 5.22 -5.22 1.89
N SER A 278 6.22 -5.40 1.02
CA SER A 278 6.35 -4.63 -0.22
C SER A 278 7.24 -5.33 -1.26
N ASP A 279 6.73 -5.43 -2.47
CA ASP A 279 7.56 -5.52 -3.68
C ASP A 279 8.02 -4.10 -4.12
N LEU A 280 9.00 -4.00 -5.01
CA LEU A 280 9.53 -2.74 -5.52
C LEU A 280 8.91 -2.37 -6.89
N SER A 281 9.72 -2.16 -7.92
CA SER A 281 9.23 -1.81 -9.26
C SER A 281 8.43 -2.95 -9.90
N HIS A 282 7.48 -2.63 -10.79
CA HIS A 282 6.57 -3.59 -11.41
C HIS A 282 6.56 -3.49 -12.93
N TYR A 283 6.81 -4.61 -13.61
CA TYR A 283 6.64 -4.80 -15.05
C TYR A 283 7.43 -3.82 -15.91
N HIS A 284 8.61 -3.44 -15.43
CA HIS A 284 9.58 -2.65 -16.18
C HIS A 284 10.63 -3.58 -16.82
N PRO A 285 11.18 -3.21 -17.99
CA PRO A 285 12.37 -3.87 -18.54
C PRO A 285 13.44 -4.03 -17.47
N GLU A 286 14.06 -5.20 -17.37
CA GLU A 286 14.92 -5.58 -16.26
C GLU A 286 16.03 -4.54 -15.98
N ALA A 287 16.65 -4.01 -17.03
CA ALA A 287 17.68 -2.98 -16.87
C ALA A 287 17.15 -1.73 -16.17
N TYR A 288 15.94 -1.28 -16.52
CA TYR A 288 15.29 -0.13 -15.91
C TYR A 288 14.72 -0.45 -14.53
N ALA A 289 14.14 -1.63 -14.35
CA ALA A 289 13.65 -2.12 -13.05
C ALA A 289 14.78 -2.13 -12.01
N ARG A 290 15.94 -2.70 -12.36
CA ARG A 290 17.11 -2.73 -11.47
C ARG A 290 17.61 -1.33 -11.09
N GLN A 291 17.60 -0.38 -12.04
CA GLN A 291 17.94 1.01 -11.75
C GLN A 291 16.96 1.64 -10.75
N LEU A 292 15.66 1.55 -11.03
CA LEU A 292 14.60 2.12 -10.20
C LEU A 292 14.58 1.50 -8.79
N ASP A 293 14.78 0.19 -8.72
CA ASP A 293 14.90 -0.55 -7.46
C ASP A 293 16.11 -0.07 -6.66
N ASP A 294 17.27 0.12 -7.28
CA ASP A 294 18.49 0.54 -6.59
C ASP A 294 18.36 1.96 -6.04
N GLU A 295 17.71 2.87 -6.77
CA GLU A 295 17.34 4.18 -6.25
C GLU A 295 16.38 4.05 -5.06
N THR A 296 15.40 3.14 -5.13
CA THR A 296 14.39 2.96 -4.07
C THR A 296 14.99 2.37 -2.81
N ILE A 297 15.88 1.39 -2.98
CA ILE A 297 16.68 0.79 -1.93
C ILE A 297 17.57 1.83 -1.26
N SER A 298 18.20 2.70 -2.06
CA SER A 298 19.02 3.80 -1.54
C SER A 298 18.19 4.77 -0.70
N ASP A 299 17.00 5.15 -1.15
CA ASP A 299 16.13 6.04 -0.40
C ASP A 299 15.66 5.42 0.92
N ILE A 300 15.27 4.14 0.92
CA ILE A 300 14.92 3.40 2.14
C ILE A 300 16.12 3.34 3.10
N ALA A 301 17.30 2.94 2.60
CA ALA A 301 18.51 2.77 3.42
C ALA A 301 19.00 4.09 4.06
N HIS A 302 18.69 5.23 3.45
CA HIS A 302 19.04 6.56 3.96
C HIS A 302 17.84 7.30 4.57
N LEU A 303 16.76 6.58 4.91
CA LEU A 303 15.55 7.12 5.54
C LEU A 303 14.92 8.31 4.79
N ARG A 304 15.00 8.31 3.46
CA ARG A 304 14.44 9.38 2.61
C ARG A 304 12.96 9.12 2.34
N LEU A 305 12.14 10.02 2.83
CA LEU A 305 10.67 10.00 2.72
C LEU A 305 10.16 11.12 1.78
N PRO A 306 9.02 10.91 1.09
CA PRO A 306 8.26 9.66 1.00
C PRO A 306 8.73 8.77 -0.17
N ILE A 307 8.70 7.46 0.02
CA ILE A 307 8.73 6.48 -1.06
C ILE A 307 7.39 6.54 -1.79
N HIS A 308 7.43 6.67 -3.11
CA HIS A 308 6.23 6.81 -3.92
C HIS A 308 5.63 5.42 -4.25
N PRO A 309 4.28 5.25 -4.21
CA PRO A 309 3.58 4.00 -4.60
C PRO A 309 3.91 3.40 -5.98
N ARG A 310 4.49 4.16 -6.92
CA ARG A 310 4.94 3.63 -8.22
C ARG A 310 6.29 2.91 -8.15
N ARG A 311 7.06 3.16 -7.11
CA ARG A 311 8.39 2.57 -6.88
C ARG A 311 8.33 1.33 -5.99
N ALA A 312 7.28 1.23 -5.18
CA ALA A 312 7.04 0.11 -4.28
C ALA A 312 5.55 0.02 -3.99
N CYS A 313 4.93 -1.15 -4.17
CA CYS A 313 3.50 -1.33 -3.90
C CYS A 313 3.18 -1.11 -2.41
N GLY A 314 4.07 -1.50 -1.51
CA GLY A 314 4.01 -1.27 -0.07
C GLY A 314 4.57 0.08 0.38
N ALA A 315 4.53 1.11 -0.48
CA ALA A 315 5.02 2.45 -0.14
C ALA A 315 4.38 3.03 1.14
N TYR A 316 3.07 2.86 1.36
CA TYR A 316 2.42 3.36 2.59
C TYR A 316 2.96 2.66 3.85
N PRO A 317 2.99 1.30 3.92
CA PRO A 317 3.69 0.59 4.99
C PRO A 317 5.16 0.99 5.19
N ILE A 318 5.95 1.09 4.12
CA ILE A 318 7.37 1.50 4.17
C ILE A 318 7.49 2.89 4.78
N ASN A 319 6.71 3.84 4.28
CA ASN A 319 6.75 5.22 4.76
C ASN A 319 6.35 5.33 6.24
N GLY A 320 5.40 4.51 6.69
CA GLY A 320 5.07 4.39 8.11
C GLY A 320 6.22 3.91 8.97
N LEU A 321 6.93 2.87 8.53
CA LEU A 321 8.11 2.40 9.24
C LEU A 321 9.19 3.48 9.28
N LEU A 322 9.50 4.09 8.13
CA LEU A 322 10.51 5.15 8.05
C LEU A 322 10.15 6.35 8.94
N ASP A 323 8.86 6.72 9.04
CA ASP A 323 8.41 7.75 9.99
C ASP A 323 8.72 7.38 11.45
N VAL A 324 8.51 6.11 11.84
CA VAL A 324 8.91 5.62 13.16
C VAL A 324 10.42 5.70 13.36
N LEU A 325 11.21 5.32 12.36
CA LEU A 325 12.67 5.36 12.46
C LEU A 325 13.17 6.81 12.56
N VAL A 326 12.53 7.76 11.88
CA VAL A 326 12.91 9.18 11.84
C VAL A 326 12.42 9.99 13.03
N ARG A 327 11.27 9.64 13.63
CA ARG A 327 10.69 10.39 14.76
C ARG A 327 10.75 9.64 16.09
N GLY A 328 11.24 8.41 16.09
CA GLY A 328 11.26 7.56 17.28
C GLY A 328 9.88 7.04 17.70
N LEU A 329 9.85 6.41 18.88
CA LEU A 329 8.65 5.76 19.43
C LEU A 329 7.75 6.69 20.24
N THR A 330 8.25 7.85 20.66
CA THR A 330 7.46 8.86 21.34
C THR A 330 7.59 10.22 20.62
N PRO A 331 6.48 10.92 20.33
CA PRO A 331 6.54 12.25 19.70
C PRO A 331 7.40 13.25 20.49
N ALA A 332 7.44 13.13 21.83
CA ALA A 332 8.23 13.99 22.72
C ALA A 332 9.75 13.81 22.56
N GLN A 333 10.23 12.62 22.19
CA GLN A 333 11.66 12.39 21.93
C GLN A 333 12.13 13.15 20.68
N TYR A 334 11.31 13.23 19.64
CA TYR A 334 11.64 14.00 18.43
C TYR A 334 11.72 15.51 18.69
N GLU A 335 10.74 16.07 19.41
CA GLU A 335 10.74 17.50 19.78
C GLU A 335 11.97 17.86 20.61
N THR A 336 12.32 17.06 21.62
CA THR A 336 13.49 17.28 22.49
C THR A 336 14.80 17.22 21.70
N VAL A 337 14.96 16.26 20.78
CA VAL A 337 16.16 16.11 19.94
C VAL A 337 16.31 17.28 18.96
N CYS A 338 15.21 17.75 18.37
CA CYS A 338 15.25 18.90 17.48
C CYS A 338 15.48 20.21 18.23
N GLU A 339 14.95 20.39 19.43
CA GLU A 339 15.28 21.53 20.30
C GLU A 339 16.78 21.55 20.66
N THR A 340 17.32 20.41 21.08
CA THR A 340 18.75 20.28 21.44
C THR A 340 19.67 20.52 20.24
N SER A 341 19.28 20.03 19.06
CA SER A 341 20.02 20.26 17.81
C SER A 341 20.00 21.74 17.38
N ARG A 342 18.85 22.41 17.52
CA ARG A 342 18.69 23.86 17.31
C ARG A 342 19.57 24.67 18.25
N GLU A 343 19.61 24.31 19.52
CA GLU A 343 20.48 24.97 20.51
C GLU A 343 21.97 24.76 20.19
N THR A 344 22.37 23.57 19.78
CA THR A 344 23.75 23.24 19.42
C THR A 344 24.21 23.98 18.16
N LEU A 345 23.35 24.08 17.15
CA LEU A 345 23.63 24.85 15.93
C LEU A 345 23.72 26.35 16.21
N LYS A 346 22.83 26.89 17.06
CA LYS A 346 22.93 28.28 17.54
C LYS A 346 24.21 28.54 18.33
N ALA A 347 24.64 27.60 19.18
CA ALA A 347 25.89 27.70 19.92
C ALA A 347 27.13 27.68 19.01
N ASN A 348 27.10 26.87 17.93
CA ASN A 348 28.17 26.81 16.94
C ASN A 348 28.22 28.04 16.03
N GLN A 349 27.07 28.64 15.70
CA GLN A 349 27.03 29.93 15.00
C GLN A 349 27.55 31.08 15.88
N ALA A 350 27.35 31.00 17.19
CA ALA A 350 27.87 31.98 18.16
C ALA A 350 29.40 31.87 18.39
N SER A 351 30.04 30.75 18.05
CA SER A 351 31.48 30.51 18.30
C SER A 351 32.43 31.07 17.22
N GLY A 352 31.90 31.71 16.16
CA GLY A 352 32.64 32.76 15.44
C GLY A 352 33.44 32.38 14.19
N THR A 353 32.99 31.41 13.39
CA THR A 353 33.40 31.31 11.97
C THR A 353 32.21 31.62 11.07
N ARG A 354 32.20 32.80 10.44
CA ARG A 354 31.18 33.21 9.45
C ARG A 354 31.27 32.36 8.18
N PRO A 355 30.26 31.56 7.82
CA PRO A 355 30.07 31.18 6.43
C PRO A 355 29.31 32.29 5.69
N ALA A 356 29.34 32.22 4.37
CA ALA A 356 28.58 33.09 3.49
C ALA A 356 27.07 32.97 3.75
N VAL A 357 26.31 33.97 3.32
CA VAL A 357 24.84 34.07 3.45
C VAL A 357 24.18 32.79 2.93
N GLU A 358 23.85 31.87 3.84
CA GLU A 358 23.01 30.71 3.55
C GLU A 358 21.54 31.18 3.54
N THR A 359 20.80 30.76 2.53
CA THR A 359 19.36 31.03 2.44
C THR A 359 18.61 30.24 3.52
N ASP A 360 17.47 30.75 4.01
CA ASP A 360 16.69 30.11 5.08
C ASP A 360 16.40 28.61 4.81
N GLN A 361 16.21 28.23 3.54
CA GLN A 361 15.97 26.84 3.12
C GLN A 361 17.18 25.90 3.33
N GLU A 362 18.40 26.41 3.29
CA GLU A 362 19.63 25.61 3.41
C GLU A 362 20.01 25.42 4.88
N SER A 363 19.79 26.45 5.70
CA SER A 363 19.77 26.41 7.16
C SER A 363 18.79 25.36 7.70
N ASP A 364 17.54 25.39 7.22
CA ASP A 364 16.49 24.45 7.64
C ASP A 364 16.82 23.00 7.24
N ARG A 365 17.46 22.78 6.09
CA ARG A 365 17.94 21.46 5.65
C ARG A 365 19.09 20.95 6.51
N GLN A 366 20.01 21.83 6.92
CA GLN A 366 21.11 21.48 7.80
C GLN A 366 20.62 21.11 9.21
N GLU A 367 19.66 21.87 9.76
CA GLU A 367 18.97 21.56 11.02
C GLU A 367 18.25 20.22 10.97
N ASN A 368 17.46 19.98 9.92
CA ASN A 368 16.77 18.70 9.72
C ASN A 368 17.75 17.54 9.64
N ARG A 369 18.90 17.71 8.95
CA ARG A 369 19.92 16.68 8.82
C ARG A 369 20.62 16.37 10.15
N ALA A 370 20.88 17.37 10.98
CA ALA A 370 21.46 17.18 12.31
C ALA A 370 20.48 16.49 13.27
N CYS A 371 19.20 16.89 13.23
CA CYS A 371 18.15 16.23 14.03
C CYS A 371 17.94 14.77 13.58
N LEU A 372 17.94 14.50 12.27
CA LEU A 372 17.92 13.14 11.70
C LEU A 372 19.12 12.29 12.15
N HIS A 373 20.33 12.85 12.15
CA HIS A 373 21.55 12.18 12.64
C HIS A 373 21.51 11.85 14.14
N ALA A 374 20.80 12.64 14.95
CA ALA A 374 20.61 12.36 16.37
C ALA A 374 19.54 11.28 16.60
N VAL A 375 18.51 11.19 15.74
CA VAL A 375 17.52 10.11 15.78
C VAL A 375 18.07 8.78 15.22
N GLU A 376 19.02 8.84 14.27
CA GLU A 376 19.80 7.67 13.79
C GLU A 376 20.49 6.87 14.91
N ARG A 377 20.54 7.38 16.15
CA ARG A 377 21.16 6.70 17.30
C ARG A 377 20.27 5.68 18.03
N HIS A 378 19.07 5.38 17.54
CA HIS A 378 18.18 4.41 18.20
C HIS A 378 17.82 3.19 17.34
N PHE A 379 17.98 3.28 16.02
CA PHE A 379 17.63 2.20 15.10
C PHE A 379 18.71 1.99 14.05
N ASP A 380 19.07 0.73 13.80
CA ASP A 380 19.97 0.35 12.72
C ASP A 380 19.17 -0.35 11.61
N LEU A 381 18.93 0.34 10.49
CA LEU A 381 18.30 -0.21 9.29
C LEU A 381 19.37 -0.71 8.30
N ARG A 382 19.29 -1.99 7.93
CA ARG A 382 20.19 -2.62 6.95
C ARG A 382 19.42 -3.23 5.80
N LEU A 383 19.89 -3.01 4.58
CA LEU A 383 19.59 -3.88 3.45
C LEU A 383 20.22 -5.25 3.71
N LEU A 384 19.46 -6.33 3.47
CA LEU A 384 19.96 -7.70 3.52
C LEU A 384 20.33 -8.20 2.13
N GLY A 385 19.44 -8.01 1.17
CA GLY A 385 19.63 -8.46 -0.20
C GLY A 385 18.50 -8.04 -1.13
N ARG A 386 18.69 -8.26 -2.42
CA ARG A 386 17.78 -7.86 -3.49
C ARG A 386 17.82 -8.86 -4.65
N SER A 387 16.72 -8.94 -5.38
CA SER A 387 16.60 -9.70 -6.63
C SER A 387 15.48 -9.13 -7.49
N THR A 388 15.21 -9.74 -8.64
CA THR A 388 14.03 -9.52 -9.47
C THR A 388 13.34 -10.85 -9.77
N SER A 389 12.18 -10.82 -10.42
CA SER A 389 11.54 -12.03 -10.95
C SER A 389 12.33 -12.72 -12.06
N GLY A 390 13.27 -12.03 -12.72
CA GLY A 390 14.16 -12.59 -13.74
C GLY A 390 15.44 -13.22 -13.19
N ASP A 391 15.73 -13.05 -11.89
CA ASP A 391 16.95 -13.61 -11.26
C ASP A 391 16.82 -15.12 -10.89
N ASP A 392 15.77 -15.81 -11.34
CA ASP A 392 15.51 -17.24 -11.02
C ASP A 392 15.61 -17.59 -9.52
N GLY A 393 15.19 -16.65 -8.67
CA GLY A 393 15.24 -16.79 -7.21
C GLY A 393 16.63 -16.63 -6.59
N VAL A 394 17.65 -16.23 -7.35
CA VAL A 394 18.98 -15.88 -6.84
C VAL A 394 18.95 -14.52 -6.16
N VAL A 395 19.46 -14.44 -4.93
CA VAL A 395 19.49 -13.19 -4.14
C VAL A 395 20.89 -12.62 -4.13
N ALA A 396 21.03 -11.37 -4.57
CA ALA A 396 22.24 -10.58 -4.40
C ALA A 396 22.28 -10.00 -2.99
N LEU A 397 23.30 -10.35 -2.20
CA LEU A 397 23.48 -9.81 -0.85
C LEU A 397 23.81 -8.31 -0.89
N ALA A 398 23.50 -7.61 0.20
CA ALA A 398 23.84 -6.20 0.33
C ALA A 398 25.35 -5.95 0.12
N GLY A 399 25.67 -5.05 -0.81
CA GLY A 399 27.04 -4.73 -1.20
C GLY A 399 27.64 -5.64 -2.28
N GLU A 400 26.96 -6.72 -2.65
CA GLU A 400 27.38 -7.61 -3.74
C GLU A 400 26.72 -7.21 -5.07
N PRO A 401 27.38 -7.48 -6.22
CA PRO A 401 26.77 -7.26 -7.52
C PRO A 401 25.56 -8.18 -7.73
N ARG A 402 24.58 -7.71 -8.52
CA ARG A 402 23.48 -8.58 -8.97
C ARG A 402 24.00 -9.62 -9.98
N PRO A 403 23.33 -10.77 -10.13
CA PRO A 403 23.57 -11.69 -11.25
C PRO A 403 23.53 -10.95 -12.60
N ALA A 404 24.16 -11.52 -13.63
CA ALA A 404 24.02 -10.97 -14.98
C ALA A 404 22.55 -11.07 -15.42
N MET A 405 22.05 -10.04 -16.11
CA MET A 405 20.72 -10.09 -16.73
C MET A 405 20.78 -11.05 -17.93
N ASP A 406 19.83 -11.97 -18.00
CA ASP A 406 19.69 -12.86 -19.16
C ASP A 406 19.00 -12.14 -20.32
N ASP A 407 17.95 -11.36 -20.04
CA ASP A 407 17.26 -10.50 -20.99
C ASP A 407 16.98 -9.11 -20.37
N PRO A 408 17.73 -8.05 -20.75
CA PRO A 408 17.57 -6.72 -20.17
C PRO A 408 16.22 -6.06 -20.49
N ASP A 409 15.50 -6.58 -21.49
CA ASP A 409 14.19 -6.07 -21.92
C ASP A 409 13.02 -6.88 -21.31
N GLU A 410 13.31 -7.97 -20.60
CA GLU A 410 12.29 -8.77 -19.92
C GLU A 410 11.57 -7.91 -18.86
N PRO A 411 10.22 -7.87 -18.85
CA PRO A 411 9.48 -7.18 -17.82
C PRO A 411 9.54 -7.96 -16.50
N VAL A 412 10.13 -7.35 -15.48
CA VAL A 412 10.33 -7.98 -14.16
C VAL A 412 9.66 -7.20 -13.03
N VAL A 413 9.54 -7.85 -11.87
CA VAL A 413 9.20 -7.23 -10.59
C VAL A 413 10.44 -7.23 -9.68
N GLY A 414 10.70 -6.10 -9.03
CA GLY A 414 11.82 -5.92 -8.11
C GLY A 414 11.52 -6.38 -6.69
N TYR A 415 12.51 -6.98 -6.02
CA TYR A 415 12.39 -7.46 -4.64
C TYR A 415 13.59 -7.02 -3.79
N ALA A 416 13.32 -6.66 -2.54
CA ALA A 416 14.36 -6.40 -1.56
C ALA A 416 13.91 -6.80 -0.16
N SER A 417 14.88 -7.20 0.66
CA SER A 417 14.68 -7.49 2.08
C SER A 417 15.55 -6.58 2.94
N PHE A 418 14.93 -5.95 3.94
CA PHE A 418 15.60 -5.12 4.94
C PHE A 418 15.34 -5.64 6.34
N ALA A 419 16.21 -5.27 7.29
CA ALA A 419 16.02 -5.51 8.71
C ALA A 419 16.36 -4.26 9.53
N VAL A 420 15.62 -4.04 10.61
CA VAL A 420 15.81 -2.95 11.57
C VAL A 420 16.13 -3.55 12.92
N TRP A 421 17.20 -3.11 13.57
CA TRP A 421 17.46 -3.35 14.99
C TRP A 421 17.14 -2.10 15.78
N GLN A 422 16.72 -2.29 17.03
CA GLN A 422 16.55 -1.22 17.99
C GLN A 422 17.70 -1.33 19.00
N GLU A 423 18.46 -0.26 19.18
CA GLU A 423 19.49 -0.22 20.23
C GLU A 423 18.83 -0.16 21.61
N GLU A 424 19.28 -1.00 22.54
CA GLU A 424 18.88 -0.88 23.94
C GLU A 424 19.55 0.36 24.52
N ALA A 425 18.75 1.27 25.10
CA ALA A 425 19.29 2.43 25.80
C ALA A 425 20.24 1.93 26.90
N ALA A 426 21.52 2.22 26.76
CA ALA A 426 22.50 1.93 27.80
C ALA A 426 22.00 2.58 29.09
N GLN A 427 21.74 1.77 30.11
CA GLN A 427 21.68 2.29 31.47
C GLN A 427 23.07 2.84 31.77
N GLU A 428 23.20 4.18 31.79
CA GLU A 428 24.40 4.84 32.26
C GLU A 428 24.65 4.44 33.72
N SER A 429 25.46 3.42 33.92
CA SER A 429 26.21 3.26 35.16
C SER A 429 27.23 4.38 35.19
N ALA A 430 26.91 5.45 35.92
CA ALA A 430 27.84 6.50 36.25
C ALA A 430 28.96 5.92 37.12
N GLU A 431 30.08 5.51 36.52
CA GLU A 431 31.36 5.24 37.17
C GLU A 431 32.44 5.11 36.09
N ASP A 432 33.04 6.25 35.70
CA ASP A 432 34.48 6.51 35.83
C ASP A 432 34.92 7.69 34.95
N ALA A 433 35.48 8.68 35.64
CA ALA A 433 36.08 9.89 35.09
C ALA A 433 37.57 9.70 34.77
N ASP A 434 38.10 10.65 34.00
CA ASP A 434 39.50 11.06 33.84
C ASP A 434 40.40 10.34 32.81
N ASP A 435 40.77 11.05 31.73
CA ASP A 435 42.09 11.71 31.57
C ASP A 435 42.34 12.22 30.12
N PRO A 436 42.56 13.53 29.87
CA PRO A 436 42.92 14.07 28.56
C PRO A 436 44.44 14.30 28.41
N GLY A 437 45.08 13.58 27.47
CA GLY A 437 46.53 13.65 27.25
C GLY A 437 47.00 13.70 25.78
N ASN A 438 46.93 14.89 25.18
CA ASN A 438 47.91 15.56 24.28
C ASN A 438 49.01 14.75 23.55
N VAL A 439 49.09 14.83 22.19
CA VAL A 439 50.37 15.00 21.43
C VAL A 439 50.15 15.84 20.15
N ARG A 440 51.11 16.74 19.90
CA ARG A 440 51.22 17.84 18.91
C ARG A 440 51.93 17.45 17.59
N GLY A 441 51.72 18.32 16.57
CA GLY A 441 52.70 18.80 15.55
C GLY A 441 53.13 17.84 14.43
N ASP A 442 53.49 18.24 13.21
CA ASP A 442 53.71 19.54 12.57
C ASP A 442 53.93 19.32 11.05
N ASN A 443 53.63 20.35 10.24
CA ASN A 443 54.27 20.78 8.97
C ASN A 443 54.37 19.82 7.75
N ALA A 444 54.53 20.25 6.50
CA ALA A 444 54.30 21.47 5.72
C ALA A 444 54.82 21.17 4.30
N GLY A 445 54.20 21.79 3.27
CA GLY A 445 54.91 22.24 2.07
C GLY A 445 54.91 21.33 0.84
N GLY A 446 54.65 21.93 -0.34
CA GLY A 446 55.10 21.36 -1.61
C GLY A 446 54.32 21.75 -2.87
N ILE A 447 54.45 22.99 -3.31
CA ILE A 447 54.05 23.49 -4.64
C ILE A 447 54.88 22.80 -5.75
N ARG A 448 54.26 22.40 -6.88
CA ARG A 448 54.80 22.64 -8.24
C ARG A 448 53.82 22.31 -9.39
N GLN A 449 53.66 23.30 -10.26
CA GLN A 449 53.08 23.25 -11.60
C GLN A 449 53.95 22.44 -12.58
N THR A 450 53.36 21.96 -13.68
CA THR A 450 53.66 22.30 -15.11
C THR A 450 52.87 21.37 -16.04
N LYS A 451 51.93 21.89 -16.84
CA LYS A 451 52.02 22.18 -18.30
C LYS A 451 52.26 20.96 -19.21
N SER A 452 51.29 20.66 -20.09
CA SER A 452 51.41 20.85 -21.55
C SER A 452 50.20 20.28 -22.32
N SER A 453 49.56 21.14 -23.10
CA SER A 453 48.74 20.88 -24.32
C SER A 453 49.65 20.32 -25.46
N PRO A 454 49.24 20.16 -26.76
CA PRO A 454 48.05 20.71 -27.43
C PRO A 454 47.42 19.83 -28.56
N GLU A 455 46.28 20.30 -29.08
CA GLU A 455 45.94 20.52 -30.52
C GLU A 455 44.79 19.57 -30.90
N SER A 456 43.83 19.83 -31.78
CA SER A 456 43.34 20.93 -32.65
C SER A 456 42.02 20.34 -33.22
N SER A 457 40.92 21.01 -33.55
CA SER A 457 40.64 22.06 -34.56
C SER A 457 39.10 22.20 -34.57
N ALA A 458 38.48 23.39 -34.40
CA ALA A 458 38.08 24.33 -35.47
C ALA A 458 37.18 23.67 -36.55
N GLU A 459 35.99 24.13 -36.95
CA GLU A 459 35.37 25.47 -36.98
C GLU A 459 33.89 25.38 -37.47
N SER A 460 32.99 26.19 -36.90
CA SER A 460 32.08 27.20 -37.56
C SER A 460 31.04 26.74 -38.61
N SER A 461 29.85 27.32 -38.84
CA SER A 461 29.22 28.65 -38.64
C SER A 461 27.69 28.46 -38.81
N ALA A 462 26.81 28.97 -37.95
CA ALA A 462 26.07 30.24 -38.00
C ALA A 462 24.85 30.36 -38.96
N GLU A 463 23.68 30.51 -38.32
CA GLU A 463 22.51 31.37 -38.60
C GLU A 463 21.68 31.26 -39.91
N ARG A 464 20.35 31.12 -39.75
CA ARG A 464 19.35 32.15 -40.13
C ARG A 464 17.93 31.86 -39.62
N ARG A 465 17.20 32.95 -39.40
CA ARG A 465 15.84 33.14 -38.86
C ARG A 465 14.76 32.92 -39.93
N ASN A 466 13.53 32.55 -39.53
CA ASN A 466 12.35 33.43 -39.69
C ASN A 466 11.07 32.89 -39.02
N ALA A 467 10.22 33.83 -38.61
CA ALA A 467 8.86 33.67 -38.09
C ALA A 467 7.81 33.69 -39.22
N GLY A 468 6.57 33.25 -38.91
CA GLY A 468 5.38 33.47 -39.74
C GLY A 468 4.12 32.80 -39.18
N ASP A 469 3.11 33.62 -38.91
CA ASP A 469 1.74 33.34 -38.43
C ASP A 469 0.92 32.35 -39.27
N ALA A 470 -0.09 31.73 -38.64
CA ALA A 470 -1.48 31.73 -39.12
C ALA A 470 -2.45 31.21 -38.05
N ALA A 471 -3.47 32.03 -37.79
CA ALA A 471 -4.67 31.70 -37.03
C ALA A 471 -5.68 30.95 -37.92
N GLU A 472 -6.49 30.06 -37.34
CA GLU A 472 -7.80 29.74 -37.89
C GLU A 472 -8.78 29.35 -36.78
N GLN A 473 -9.93 30.03 -36.83
CA GLN A 473 -11.12 29.86 -36.00
C GLN A 473 -11.96 28.70 -36.55
N SER A 474 -12.65 27.96 -35.68
CA SER A 474 -13.98 27.46 -36.02
C SER A 474 -14.89 27.47 -34.81
N ASP A 475 -15.99 28.19 -34.99
CA ASP A 475 -17.10 28.45 -34.11
C ASP A 475 -18.16 27.36 -34.32
N GLY A 476 -18.87 26.96 -33.27
CA GLY A 476 -19.79 25.81 -33.31
C GLY A 476 -20.71 25.74 -32.09
N SER A 477 -21.47 26.81 -31.87
CA SER A 477 -22.45 26.95 -30.79
C SER A 477 -23.80 26.27 -31.08
N SER A 478 -24.38 25.71 -30.00
CA SER A 478 -25.80 25.50 -29.67
C SER A 478 -26.50 24.23 -30.22
N THR A 479 -27.18 23.44 -29.39
CA THR A 479 -28.43 23.87 -28.74
C THR A 479 -28.70 23.17 -27.41
N SER A 480 -29.10 24.00 -26.46
CA SER A 480 -29.52 23.71 -25.09
C SER A 480 -30.94 23.15 -25.02
N ASP A 481 -31.14 22.11 -24.23
CA ASP A 481 -32.45 21.79 -23.65
C ASP A 481 -32.52 22.42 -22.25
N ARG A 482 -33.35 23.45 -22.10
CA ARG A 482 -33.62 24.12 -20.82
C ARG A 482 -34.94 23.60 -20.27
N SER A 483 -34.88 22.79 -19.22
CA SER A 483 -35.99 22.63 -18.28
C SER A 483 -35.46 22.47 -16.85
N ASN A 484 -36.16 23.05 -15.87
CA ASN A 484 -35.81 23.22 -14.46
C ASN A 484 -35.51 21.89 -13.71
N GLY A 485 -34.28 21.40 -13.79
CA GLY A 485 -33.69 20.45 -12.86
C GLY A 485 -32.30 20.96 -12.45
N THR A 486 -31.94 20.88 -11.18
CA THR A 486 -30.56 21.15 -10.72
C THR A 486 -29.58 20.43 -11.63
N ASP A 487 -28.74 21.19 -12.34
CA ASP A 487 -27.71 20.65 -13.22
C ASP A 487 -26.76 19.79 -12.37
N ARG A 488 -26.81 18.47 -12.59
CA ARG A 488 -25.98 17.50 -11.88
C ARG A 488 -24.50 17.81 -12.09
N GLY A 489 -24.12 18.26 -13.29
CA GLY A 489 -22.75 18.64 -13.61
C GLY A 489 -22.28 19.82 -12.76
N ALA A 490 -23.05 20.91 -12.77
CA ALA A 490 -22.76 22.07 -11.94
C ALA A 490 -22.67 21.73 -10.44
N THR A 491 -23.48 20.78 -9.97
CA THR A 491 -23.44 20.31 -8.57
C THR A 491 -22.17 19.54 -8.26
N LEU A 492 -21.72 18.64 -9.14
CA LEU A 492 -20.49 17.86 -8.97
C LEU A 492 -19.25 18.74 -9.02
N LEU A 493 -19.19 19.66 -9.99
CA LEU A 493 -18.10 20.64 -10.12
C LEU A 493 -18.00 21.50 -8.86
N LYS A 494 -19.13 22.03 -8.40
CA LYS A 494 -19.20 22.83 -7.17
C LYS A 494 -18.77 22.04 -5.94
N LEU A 495 -19.19 20.77 -5.83
CA LEU A 495 -18.80 19.88 -4.74
C LEU A 495 -17.28 19.68 -4.72
N ALA A 496 -16.69 19.28 -5.84
CA ALA A 496 -15.24 19.10 -5.97
C ALA A 496 -14.47 20.39 -5.63
N ARG A 497 -14.91 21.52 -6.18
CA ARG A 497 -14.31 22.86 -5.96
C ARG A 497 -14.33 23.27 -4.49
N ILE A 498 -15.43 23.04 -3.78
CA ILE A 498 -15.56 23.35 -2.34
C ILE A 498 -14.73 22.38 -1.49
N SER A 499 -14.67 21.10 -1.84
CA SER A 499 -13.84 20.13 -1.13
C SER A 499 -12.36 20.48 -1.16
N ILE A 500 -11.86 20.95 -2.30
CA ILE A 500 -10.47 21.44 -2.42
C ILE A 500 -10.27 22.69 -1.56
N ARG A 501 -11.20 23.64 -1.58
CA ARG A 501 -11.16 24.87 -0.76
C ARG A 501 -11.04 24.55 0.73
N GLU A 502 -11.93 23.68 1.21
CA GLU A 502 -11.98 23.23 2.61
C GLU A 502 -10.67 22.55 3.00
N HIS A 503 -10.13 21.70 2.13
CA HIS A 503 -8.85 21.04 2.36
C HIS A 503 -7.68 22.01 2.48
N LEU A 504 -7.66 23.07 1.66
CA LEU A 504 -6.61 24.09 1.67
C LEU A 504 -6.79 25.13 2.80
N GLY A 505 -7.85 25.03 3.61
CA GLY A 505 -8.13 25.98 4.68
C GLY A 505 -8.40 27.40 4.17
N ILE A 506 -8.94 27.53 2.96
CA ILE A 506 -9.29 28.83 2.37
C ILE A 506 -10.66 29.25 2.89
N ASP A 507 -10.73 30.41 3.54
CA ASP A 507 -11.99 30.98 4.01
C ASP A 507 -12.95 31.22 2.84
N GLY A 508 -14.19 30.76 2.96
CA GLY A 508 -15.23 30.93 1.95
C GLY A 508 -16.11 32.14 2.21
N ASP A 509 -16.61 32.77 1.15
CA ASP A 509 -17.61 33.86 1.23
C ASP A 509 -19.02 33.37 1.60
N SER A 510 -19.23 32.06 1.74
CA SER A 510 -20.54 31.41 1.95
C SER A 510 -20.47 30.31 3.01
N ASP A 511 -21.50 30.15 3.85
CA ASP A 511 -21.69 29.05 4.82
C ASP A 511 -21.88 27.66 4.17
N GLU A 512 -21.58 27.53 2.89
CA GLU A 512 -21.82 26.33 2.09
C GLU A 512 -20.61 25.38 2.17
N SER A 513 -20.83 24.19 2.73
CA SER A 513 -19.83 23.12 2.88
C SER A 513 -20.09 21.94 1.94
N SER A 514 -19.08 21.09 1.73
CA SER A 514 -19.22 19.84 0.98
C SER A 514 -20.33 18.93 1.55
N GLU A 515 -20.40 18.81 2.88
CA GLU A 515 -21.46 18.09 3.59
C GLU A 515 -22.85 18.68 3.33
N SER A 516 -22.98 20.02 3.33
CA SER A 516 -24.26 20.69 3.06
C SER A 516 -24.74 20.49 1.62
N ILE A 517 -23.83 20.31 0.67
CA ILE A 517 -24.15 20.06 -0.75
C ILE A 517 -24.65 18.62 -0.91
N ILE A 518 -23.95 17.66 -0.29
CA ILE A 518 -24.37 16.24 -0.29
C ILE A 518 -25.77 16.12 0.33
N ALA A 519 -26.00 16.72 1.51
CA ALA A 519 -27.28 16.65 2.21
C ALA A 519 -28.46 17.23 1.40
N ARG A 520 -28.24 18.22 0.54
CA ARG A 520 -29.27 18.82 -0.33
C ARG A 520 -29.50 18.05 -1.63
N ASN A 521 -28.67 17.07 -1.95
CA ASN A 521 -28.68 16.33 -3.20
C ASN A 521 -28.68 14.81 -2.93
N PRO A 522 -29.83 14.20 -2.56
CA PRO A 522 -29.89 12.81 -2.15
C PRO A 522 -29.36 11.78 -3.15
N TRP A 523 -29.33 12.11 -4.45
CA TRP A 523 -28.77 11.24 -5.49
C TRP A 523 -27.25 11.08 -5.38
N LEU A 524 -26.55 11.94 -4.63
CA LEU A 524 -25.13 11.77 -4.32
C LEU A 524 -24.86 10.65 -3.30
N GLU A 525 -25.89 10.15 -2.61
CA GLU A 525 -25.80 9.00 -1.71
C GLU A 525 -25.81 7.66 -2.46
N GLU A 526 -26.16 7.66 -3.75
CA GLU A 526 -26.11 6.47 -4.59
C GLU A 526 -24.65 6.08 -4.88
N PRO A 527 -24.32 4.78 -4.96
CA PRO A 527 -22.98 4.34 -5.32
C PRO A 527 -22.55 4.88 -6.69
N GLY A 528 -21.35 5.44 -6.78
CA GLY A 528 -20.79 5.90 -8.05
C GLY A 528 -19.26 5.88 -8.04
N ALA A 529 -18.69 5.86 -9.25
CA ALA A 529 -17.25 5.94 -9.47
C ALA A 529 -16.94 7.22 -10.24
N SER A 530 -15.91 7.94 -9.82
CA SER A 530 -15.53 9.20 -10.45
C SER A 530 -14.02 9.33 -10.63
N PHE A 531 -13.64 10.16 -11.60
CA PHE A 531 -12.33 10.78 -11.70
C PHE A 531 -12.50 12.29 -11.55
N VAL A 532 -11.65 12.92 -10.75
CA VAL A 532 -11.53 14.36 -10.66
C VAL A 532 -10.20 14.76 -11.27
N THR A 533 -10.25 15.60 -12.29
CA THR A 533 -9.10 16.14 -13.01
C THR A 533 -9.00 17.63 -12.72
N LEU A 534 -7.80 18.09 -12.40
CA LEU A 534 -7.44 19.48 -12.22
C LEU A 534 -6.51 19.86 -13.37
N THR A 535 -6.79 21.00 -14.00
CA THR A 535 -5.89 21.59 -14.98
C THR A 535 -5.56 23.03 -14.59
N GLU A 536 -4.41 23.53 -15.03
CA GLU A 536 -4.01 24.93 -14.88
C GLU A 536 -3.60 25.42 -16.27
N ASN A 537 -4.29 26.44 -16.79
CA ASN A 537 -4.10 26.93 -18.17
C ASN A 537 -4.18 25.80 -19.22
N GLY A 538 -5.14 24.88 -19.06
CA GLY A 538 -5.33 23.72 -19.92
C GLY A 538 -4.28 22.61 -19.79
N ARG A 539 -3.33 22.71 -18.85
CA ARG A 539 -2.32 21.67 -18.57
C ARG A 539 -2.70 20.87 -17.33
N LEU A 540 -2.54 19.55 -17.39
CA LEU A 540 -2.83 18.66 -16.25
C LEU A 540 -2.05 19.09 -14.98
N ARG A 541 -2.78 19.28 -13.87
CA ARG A 541 -2.28 19.65 -12.54
C ARG A 541 -2.56 18.61 -11.45
N GLY A 542 -3.48 17.68 -11.73
CA GLY A 542 -3.79 16.51 -10.92
C GLY A 542 -4.93 15.71 -11.55
N CYS A 543 -4.96 14.40 -11.37
CA CYS A 543 -6.10 13.56 -11.77
C CYS A 543 -6.10 12.28 -10.92
N ILE A 544 -7.17 12.09 -10.16
CA ILE A 544 -7.37 10.92 -9.29
C ILE A 544 -8.79 10.41 -9.47
N GLY A 545 -8.95 9.08 -9.45
CA GLY A 545 -10.26 8.45 -9.50
C GLY A 545 -10.22 6.95 -9.30
N THR A 546 -11.40 6.34 -9.30
CA THR A 546 -11.58 4.88 -9.26
C THR A 546 -12.50 4.40 -10.35
N LEU A 547 -12.35 3.12 -10.71
CA LEU A 547 -13.08 2.49 -11.80
C LEU A 547 -14.38 1.82 -11.35
N GLU A 548 -14.52 1.56 -10.04
CA GLU A 548 -15.66 0.86 -9.46
C GLU A 548 -16.35 1.70 -8.40
N ALA A 549 -17.67 1.58 -8.37
CA ALA A 549 -18.49 2.22 -7.35
C ALA A 549 -18.47 1.39 -6.07
N TYR A 550 -17.69 1.80 -5.08
CA TYR A 550 -17.62 1.15 -3.76
C TYR A 550 -18.13 2.02 -2.60
N ARG A 551 -18.48 3.28 -2.89
CA ARG A 551 -19.00 4.26 -1.93
C ARG A 551 -19.96 5.23 -2.62
N PRO A 552 -20.72 6.04 -1.84
CA PRO A 552 -21.56 7.09 -2.40
C PRO A 552 -20.81 8.06 -3.32
N LEU A 553 -21.40 8.42 -4.45
CA LEU A 553 -20.79 9.28 -5.48
C LEU A 553 -20.33 10.63 -4.90
N GLY A 554 -21.14 11.26 -4.05
CA GLY A 554 -20.77 12.53 -3.41
C GLY A 554 -19.50 12.41 -2.59
N ARG A 555 -19.37 11.31 -1.83
CA ARG A 555 -18.16 11.04 -1.06
C ARG A 555 -16.95 10.76 -1.96
N ASP A 556 -17.18 10.01 -3.03
CA ASP A 556 -16.14 9.68 -4.01
C ASP A 556 -15.55 10.94 -4.66
N VAL A 557 -16.41 11.86 -5.11
CA VAL A 557 -16.00 13.15 -5.71
C VAL A 557 -15.27 14.04 -4.71
N VAL A 558 -15.75 14.12 -3.46
CA VAL A 558 -15.07 14.89 -2.39
C VAL A 558 -13.66 14.38 -2.18
N ASP A 559 -13.51 13.08 -1.96
CA ASP A 559 -12.22 12.47 -1.65
C ASP A 559 -11.28 12.60 -2.88
N HIS A 560 -11.73 12.29 -4.10
CA HIS A 560 -10.91 12.39 -5.30
C HIS A 560 -10.54 13.83 -5.67
N ALA A 561 -11.38 14.83 -5.39
CA ALA A 561 -11.02 16.23 -5.61
C ALA A 561 -9.87 16.66 -4.69
N VAL A 562 -9.94 16.28 -3.42
CA VAL A 562 -8.87 16.52 -2.44
C VAL A 562 -7.60 15.78 -2.83
N ASP A 563 -7.72 14.52 -3.25
CA ASP A 563 -6.57 13.70 -3.64
C ASP A 563 -5.93 14.19 -4.94
N ALA A 564 -6.72 14.61 -5.94
CA ALA A 564 -6.19 15.23 -7.15
C ALA A 564 -5.41 16.52 -6.83
N ALA A 565 -5.85 17.28 -5.83
CA ALA A 565 -5.17 18.51 -5.40
C ALA A 565 -3.93 18.25 -4.54
N SER A 566 -3.92 17.21 -3.69
CA SER A 566 -2.91 17.07 -2.63
C SER A 566 -2.08 15.78 -2.69
N ARG A 567 -2.52 14.77 -3.45
CA ARG A 567 -1.99 13.40 -3.44
C ARG A 567 -1.75 12.79 -4.82
N ASP A 568 -2.05 13.49 -5.92
CA ASP A 568 -1.61 13.05 -7.24
C ASP A 568 -0.09 13.04 -7.27
N PRO A 569 0.54 11.86 -7.39
CA PRO A 569 1.93 11.73 -7.05
C PRO A 569 2.85 12.13 -8.22
N ARG A 570 2.29 12.66 -9.31
CA ARG A 570 3.00 13.35 -10.39
C ARG A 570 3.26 14.83 -10.08
N PHE A 571 2.56 15.41 -9.12
CA PHE A 571 2.58 16.85 -8.86
C PHE A 571 2.82 17.16 -7.38
N ASN A 572 3.33 18.36 -7.09
CA ASN A 572 3.35 18.86 -5.72
C ASN A 572 1.91 19.15 -5.24
N PRO A 573 1.63 19.03 -3.93
CA PRO A 573 0.35 19.46 -3.38
C PRO A 573 0.03 20.89 -3.79
N LEU A 574 -1.23 21.13 -4.17
CA LEU A 574 -1.74 22.43 -4.56
C LEU A 574 -1.66 23.40 -3.39
N THR A 575 -1.22 24.63 -3.65
CA THR A 575 -1.21 25.71 -2.65
C THR A 575 -2.48 26.54 -2.72
N ALA A 576 -2.77 27.29 -1.65
CA ALA A 576 -3.89 28.23 -1.62
C ALA A 576 -3.82 29.32 -2.71
N ALA A 577 -2.60 29.65 -3.18
CA ALA A 577 -2.40 30.63 -4.26
C ALA A 577 -2.70 30.06 -5.65
N GLU A 578 -2.53 28.74 -5.85
CA GLU A 578 -2.86 28.06 -7.11
C GLU A 578 -4.35 27.72 -7.21
N TYR A 579 -5.07 27.62 -6.09
CA TYR A 579 -6.51 27.32 -6.06
C TYR A 579 -7.38 28.12 -7.05
N PRO A 580 -7.27 29.46 -7.17
CA PRO A 580 -8.07 30.21 -8.14
C PRO A 580 -7.62 30.04 -9.60
N LEU A 581 -6.48 29.38 -9.85
CA LEU A 581 -5.90 29.20 -11.19
C LEU A 581 -6.26 27.86 -11.82
N ILE A 582 -6.85 26.93 -11.05
CA ILE A 582 -7.20 25.61 -11.56
C ILE A 582 -8.60 25.60 -12.18
N ASP A 583 -8.77 24.76 -13.18
CA ASP A 583 -10.05 24.31 -13.72
C ASP A 583 -10.30 22.88 -13.25
N VAL A 584 -11.51 22.61 -12.76
CA VAL A 584 -11.94 21.29 -12.28
C VAL A 584 -12.79 20.61 -13.34
N GLU A 585 -12.50 19.33 -13.57
CA GLU A 585 -13.33 18.41 -14.32
C GLU A 585 -13.69 17.21 -13.44
N VAL A 586 -14.95 16.78 -13.47
CA VAL A 586 -15.45 15.57 -12.83
C VAL A 586 -16.01 14.64 -13.88
N SER A 587 -15.40 13.47 -14.02
CA SER A 587 -15.82 12.38 -14.89
C SER A 587 -16.52 11.31 -14.06
N VAL A 588 -17.80 11.04 -14.31
CA VAL A 588 -18.58 9.98 -13.63
C VAL A 588 -18.69 8.76 -14.54
N LEU A 589 -18.33 7.60 -14.01
CA LEU A 589 -18.38 6.33 -14.74
C LEU A 589 -19.78 5.72 -14.62
N GLY A 590 -20.32 5.32 -15.77
CA GLY A 590 -21.51 4.48 -15.86
C GLY A 590 -21.26 3.09 -15.29
N LYS A 591 -22.34 2.37 -14.99
CA LYS A 591 -22.25 0.97 -14.55
C LYS A 591 -21.69 0.12 -15.69
N PRO A 592 -20.68 -0.74 -15.46
CA PRO A 592 -20.24 -1.69 -16.45
C PRO A 592 -21.37 -2.64 -16.86
N GLU A 593 -21.53 -2.82 -18.17
CA GLU A 593 -22.51 -3.72 -18.77
C GLU A 593 -21.80 -4.71 -19.71
N PRO A 594 -22.20 -5.99 -19.74
CA PRO A 594 -21.65 -6.96 -20.66
C PRO A 594 -21.75 -6.49 -22.12
N ILE A 595 -20.68 -6.69 -22.89
CA ILE A 595 -20.69 -6.40 -24.33
C ILE A 595 -21.44 -7.50 -25.04
N ILE A 596 -22.59 -7.15 -25.61
CA ILE A 596 -23.47 -8.06 -26.34
C ILE A 596 -23.12 -8.05 -27.84
N GLY A 597 -22.94 -9.24 -28.41
CA GLY A 597 -22.73 -9.47 -29.84
C GLY A 597 -24.01 -9.32 -30.67
N SER A 598 -23.89 -9.46 -31.99
CA SER A 598 -25.01 -9.29 -32.93
C SER A 598 -26.16 -10.29 -32.75
N ASP A 599 -25.91 -11.39 -32.05
CA ASP A 599 -26.86 -12.45 -31.73
C ASP A 599 -27.61 -12.24 -30.41
N GLY A 600 -27.32 -11.16 -29.68
CA GLY A 600 -27.99 -10.84 -28.41
C GLY A 600 -27.40 -11.56 -27.18
N ILE A 601 -26.24 -12.18 -27.31
CA ILE A 601 -25.52 -12.88 -26.22
C ILE A 601 -24.17 -12.18 -25.99
N PRO A 602 -23.53 -12.28 -24.80
CA PRO A 602 -22.18 -11.76 -24.59
C PRO A 602 -21.19 -12.27 -25.65
N VAL A 603 -20.28 -11.38 -26.07
CA VAL A 603 -19.23 -11.70 -27.05
C VAL A 603 -18.37 -12.87 -26.59
N ARG A 604 -18.02 -13.75 -27.52
CA ARG A 604 -17.27 -14.99 -27.24
C ARG A 604 -15.90 -15.04 -27.90
N SER A 605 -15.63 -14.11 -28.81
CA SER A 605 -14.33 -14.00 -29.47
C SER A 605 -13.81 -12.58 -29.47
N ARG A 606 -12.51 -12.47 -29.73
CA ARG A 606 -11.85 -11.19 -29.92
C ARG A 606 -12.43 -10.41 -31.10
N ASP A 607 -12.66 -11.09 -32.22
CA ASP A 607 -13.28 -10.49 -33.41
C ASP A 607 -14.68 -9.93 -33.12
N GLU A 608 -15.50 -10.68 -32.36
CA GLU A 608 -16.83 -10.22 -31.94
C GLU A 608 -16.73 -9.00 -31.00
N LEU A 609 -15.78 -9.00 -30.07
CA LEU A 609 -15.50 -7.86 -29.19
C LEU A 609 -15.08 -6.62 -30.00
N GLU A 610 -14.06 -6.75 -30.85
CA GLU A 610 -13.52 -5.65 -31.65
C GLU A 610 -14.62 -5.06 -32.55
N ALA A 611 -15.47 -5.89 -33.15
CA ALA A 611 -16.61 -5.43 -33.94
C ALA A 611 -17.67 -4.68 -33.12
N ALA A 612 -17.85 -5.02 -31.84
CA ALA A 612 -18.87 -4.44 -30.96
C ALA A 612 -18.46 -3.14 -30.27
N LEU A 613 -17.15 -2.81 -30.24
CA LEU A 613 -16.62 -1.61 -29.58
C LEU A 613 -16.89 -0.32 -30.37
N ARG A 614 -17.21 0.74 -29.65
CA ARG A 614 -17.42 2.11 -30.17
C ARG A 614 -16.23 3.01 -29.80
N PRO A 615 -15.30 3.29 -30.74
CA PRO A 615 -14.18 4.18 -30.49
C PRO A 615 -14.63 5.56 -30.01
N GLY A 616 -13.99 6.07 -28.95
CA GLY A 616 -14.29 7.37 -28.34
C GLY A 616 -15.47 7.36 -27.35
N GLU A 617 -16.28 6.30 -27.31
CA GLU A 617 -17.45 6.18 -26.42
C GLU A 617 -17.24 5.13 -25.32
N ASP A 618 -16.76 3.94 -25.70
CA ASP A 618 -16.70 2.79 -24.81
C ASP A 618 -15.41 2.79 -23.95
N GLY A 619 -15.57 2.79 -22.63
CA GLY A 619 -14.57 2.25 -21.71
C GLY A 619 -14.70 0.73 -21.69
N LEU A 620 -13.60 0.01 -21.59
CA LEU A 620 -13.57 -1.46 -21.69
C LEU A 620 -12.97 -2.08 -20.44
N ILE A 621 -13.59 -3.14 -19.93
CA ILE A 621 -13.06 -4.00 -18.87
C ILE A 621 -12.95 -5.42 -19.44
N LEU A 622 -11.79 -6.05 -19.26
CA LEU A 622 -11.55 -7.46 -19.59
C LEU A 622 -11.21 -8.23 -18.32
N THR A 623 -11.84 -9.38 -18.12
CA THR A 623 -11.56 -10.30 -17.00
C THR A 623 -11.36 -11.71 -17.53
N ASP A 624 -10.24 -12.35 -17.21
CA ASP A 624 -9.96 -13.73 -17.61
C ASP A 624 -10.42 -14.77 -16.54
N PRO A 625 -10.44 -16.08 -16.84
CA PRO A 625 -10.86 -17.11 -15.89
C PRO A 625 -9.93 -17.27 -14.68
N ARG A 626 -8.73 -16.68 -14.73
CA ARG A 626 -7.75 -16.68 -13.65
C ARG A 626 -7.91 -15.42 -12.76
N GLY A 627 -8.88 -14.56 -13.05
CA GLY A 627 -9.16 -13.32 -12.34
C GLY A 627 -8.20 -12.17 -12.68
N ARG A 628 -7.40 -12.27 -13.75
CA ARG A 628 -6.63 -11.14 -14.27
C ARG A 628 -7.61 -10.18 -14.93
N ARG A 629 -7.49 -8.90 -14.57
CA ARG A 629 -8.42 -7.87 -14.99
C ARG A 629 -7.72 -6.57 -15.32
N ALA A 630 -8.12 -5.91 -16.40
CA ALA A 630 -7.68 -4.57 -16.74
C ALA A 630 -8.80 -3.75 -17.36
N THR A 631 -8.61 -2.43 -17.39
CA THR A 631 -9.53 -1.51 -18.07
C THR A 631 -8.83 -0.35 -18.76
N PHE A 632 -9.48 0.16 -19.82
CA PHE A 632 -9.22 1.46 -20.42
C PHE A 632 -10.47 2.34 -20.35
N LEU A 633 -10.24 3.64 -20.14
CA LEU A 633 -11.24 4.69 -20.22
C LEU A 633 -11.49 5.07 -21.69
N PRO A 634 -12.65 5.67 -22.04
CA PRO A 634 -12.94 6.13 -23.41
C PRO A 634 -11.88 7.07 -24.00
N GLN A 635 -11.24 7.92 -23.18
CA GLN A 635 -10.23 8.86 -23.66
C GLN A 635 -8.97 8.18 -24.24
N VAL A 636 -8.73 6.90 -23.92
CA VAL A 636 -7.59 6.15 -24.47
C VAL A 636 -7.73 5.93 -25.98
N TRP A 637 -8.95 5.97 -26.52
CA TRP A 637 -9.20 5.91 -27.96
C TRP A 637 -8.52 7.03 -28.76
N GLU A 638 -8.20 8.17 -28.14
CA GLU A 638 -7.45 9.25 -28.80
C GLU A 638 -6.01 8.83 -29.15
N GLN A 639 -5.41 7.97 -28.30
CA GLN A 639 -4.05 7.46 -28.49
C GLN A 639 -4.05 6.14 -29.27
N LEU A 640 -5.08 5.32 -29.08
CA LEU A 640 -5.25 4.00 -29.71
C LEU A 640 -6.60 3.97 -30.45
N PRO A 641 -6.72 4.64 -31.62
CA PRO A 641 -7.99 4.75 -32.34
C PRO A 641 -8.40 3.45 -33.04
N ASP A 642 -7.45 2.55 -33.28
CA ASP A 642 -7.71 1.23 -33.85
C ASP A 642 -8.17 0.25 -32.76
N ARG A 643 -9.27 -0.48 -33.03
CA ARG A 643 -9.89 -1.42 -32.07
C ARG A 643 -8.96 -2.58 -31.72
N HIS A 644 -8.22 -3.08 -32.70
CA HIS A 644 -7.31 -4.20 -32.50
C HIS A 644 -6.15 -3.80 -31.61
N ASP A 645 -5.57 -2.63 -31.84
CA ASP A 645 -4.50 -2.09 -31.00
C ASP A 645 -5.02 -1.76 -29.59
N PHE A 646 -6.20 -1.18 -29.47
CA PHE A 646 -6.83 -0.88 -28.18
C PHE A 646 -7.01 -2.14 -27.32
N VAL A 647 -7.57 -3.22 -27.90
CA VAL A 647 -7.74 -4.51 -27.20
C VAL A 647 -6.39 -5.16 -26.91
N SER A 648 -5.44 -5.14 -27.86
CA SER A 648 -4.08 -5.69 -27.66
C SER A 648 -3.36 -5.07 -26.47
N HIS A 649 -3.39 -3.74 -26.38
CA HIS A 649 -2.74 -3.00 -25.28
C HIS A 649 -3.46 -3.22 -23.96
N LEU A 650 -4.79 -3.40 -23.97
CA LEU A 650 -5.54 -3.71 -22.77
C LEU A 650 -5.24 -5.12 -22.25
N LEU A 651 -5.12 -6.11 -23.14
CA LEU A 651 -4.67 -7.46 -22.78
C LEU A 651 -3.26 -7.42 -22.19
N ALA A 652 -2.34 -6.67 -22.81
CA ALA A 652 -0.98 -6.46 -22.28
C ALA A 652 -1.04 -5.90 -20.85
N LYS A 653 -1.90 -4.91 -20.62
CA LYS A 653 -2.15 -4.29 -19.31
C LYS A 653 -2.73 -5.27 -18.29
N ALA A 654 -3.52 -6.25 -18.72
CA ALA A 654 -4.02 -7.35 -17.88
C ALA A 654 -2.97 -8.44 -17.60
N GLY A 655 -1.74 -8.30 -18.13
CA GLY A 655 -0.73 -9.36 -18.08
C GLY A 655 -1.09 -10.56 -18.96
N ILE A 656 -1.92 -10.36 -19.97
CA ILE A 656 -2.29 -11.34 -21.01
C ILE A 656 -1.46 -11.04 -22.25
N ARG A 657 -1.09 -12.06 -23.04
CA ARG A 657 -0.33 -11.84 -24.27
C ARG A 657 -1.14 -10.92 -25.21
N PRO A 658 -0.57 -9.86 -25.80
CA PRO A 658 -1.30 -8.94 -26.67
C PRO A 658 -1.92 -9.63 -27.89
N SER A 659 -1.26 -10.68 -28.38
CA SER A 659 -1.71 -11.52 -29.50
C SER A 659 -2.62 -12.68 -29.06
N TYR A 660 -3.10 -12.69 -27.81
CA TYR A 660 -4.05 -13.71 -27.36
C TYR A 660 -5.37 -13.52 -28.11
N ASP A 661 -5.89 -14.64 -28.58
CA ASP A 661 -7.14 -14.73 -29.32
C ASP A 661 -7.96 -15.86 -28.71
N TRP A 662 -9.28 -15.67 -28.66
CA TRP A 662 -10.21 -16.58 -28.02
C TRP A 662 -11.47 -16.72 -28.84
N ASP A 663 -12.13 -17.87 -28.74
CA ASP A 663 -13.35 -18.22 -29.47
C ASP A 663 -14.41 -18.90 -28.59
N ASN A 664 -14.12 -19.07 -27.30
CA ASN A 664 -14.89 -19.86 -26.34
C ASN A 664 -15.59 -19.01 -25.26
N GLY A 665 -15.46 -17.68 -25.31
CA GLY A 665 -15.98 -16.75 -24.30
C GLY A 665 -15.30 -16.84 -22.93
N ASP A 666 -14.04 -17.25 -22.88
CA ASP A 666 -13.26 -17.32 -21.63
C ASP A 666 -12.91 -15.94 -21.04
N ILE A 667 -12.84 -14.89 -21.87
CA ILE A 667 -12.66 -13.51 -21.41
C ILE A 667 -14.03 -12.82 -21.29
N GLU A 668 -14.39 -12.46 -20.06
CA GLU A 668 -15.55 -11.60 -19.78
C GLU A 668 -15.24 -10.17 -20.22
N CYS A 669 -16.11 -9.60 -21.04
CA CYS A 669 -15.95 -8.27 -21.63
C CYS A 669 -17.12 -7.37 -21.22
N GLU A 670 -16.83 -6.28 -20.51
CA GLU A 670 -17.83 -5.28 -20.10
C GLU A 670 -17.45 -3.90 -20.65
N ARG A 671 -18.45 -3.12 -21.05
CA ARG A 671 -18.28 -1.71 -21.42
C ARG A 671 -18.92 -0.78 -20.40
N TYR A 672 -18.41 0.43 -20.29
CA TYR A 672 -19.04 1.52 -19.55
C TYR A 672 -18.83 2.83 -20.30
N GLU A 673 -19.73 3.78 -20.10
CA GLU A 673 -19.60 5.14 -20.63
C GLU A 673 -19.13 6.10 -19.52
N VAL A 674 -18.49 7.20 -19.91
CA VAL A 674 -18.06 8.25 -18.98
C VAL A 674 -18.83 9.53 -19.30
N THR A 675 -19.47 10.12 -18.29
CA THR A 675 -20.04 11.46 -18.39
C THR A 675 -19.10 12.46 -17.74
N ALA A 676 -18.46 13.30 -18.55
CA ALA A 676 -17.53 14.33 -18.08
C ALA A 676 -18.20 15.70 -17.94
N TYR A 677 -17.92 16.40 -16.84
CA TYR A 677 -18.35 17.76 -16.57
C TYR A 677 -17.10 18.60 -16.30
N ALA A 678 -16.90 19.71 -17.00
CA ALA A 678 -15.72 20.58 -16.83
C ALA A 678 -16.13 22.03 -16.59
N GLU A 679 -15.37 22.75 -15.77
CA GLU A 679 -15.42 24.20 -15.67
C GLU A 679 -14.84 24.83 -16.96
N ARG A 680 -15.45 25.91 -17.44
CA ARG A 680 -15.10 26.56 -18.70
C ARG A 680 -13.99 27.59 -18.55
#